data_AF-A0A946QDV4-F1
#
_entry.id   AF-A0A946QDV4-F1
#
_cell.length_a   1.000
_cell.length_b   1.000
_cell.length_c   1.000
_cell.angle_alpha   90.00
_cell.angle_beta   90.00
_cell.angle_gamma   90.00
#
_symmetry.space_group_name_H-M   'P 1'
#
loop_
_entity.id
_entity.type
_entity.pdbx_description
1 polymer ?
#
loop_
_entity_poly.entity_id
_entity_poly.type
_entity_poly.pdbx_seq_one_letter_code
_entity_poly.pdbx_strand_id
1 'polypeptide(L)'
;MPTLTHRFNKSLAATAIYFVWVLLTTVPLSAAGKATVTGQKPIQKTYRFEQGQMFEITVRVDQPSQMFPNARLRVSWSLLTADNPEMIPRGPAGDSVALRNDEAWGIYTTPTANWSKVLHALDADVYLNYRAPVSGTYSLTIAAEQGAVKIHRQSRWREPGNIRTMDAPPLTVAWPNTAAVAVSYHLHHFKYDYSIREQNGIEFEPNDTPELAQPILLPPADTDISLSILGSADDIEYFDNGDYGRSGDDWFRIDFQGKTKRLLTACLSIPDQQVAARIRVYRVPTEQAKQGRHQPIPGQLIPLEEYSKGLNENERSHQQQEQHRIAVNRILTPGETYFLRVEANSPAYDLELRSVKPAPYTDPRQSIRHALYDHIGQVDAWLTNRPRGASVDRRIRDSGNLLGTNCMSCHTQSGVWGPAVALENGYHVKNVQLFHHLINTCYQSLRPTNVLKDAANNTSLAPLDLGDGPAGTRVAGHAIVALERVMTPRTLQSKQQLRTANFILQSADPGGINAAGPGANVGQGVVYNYTGEILANAWLRQKEERFFRAMEEKAAKMLTINVKYADDLGHRIEFFKRYFPQDYVVQATQLAQRGTHEETRDGFIETAKQLQEKIDAQVASDLQRLLEIQLDDGGWGFNPGALVDGTWRVPDITTSDPSPTSTSLLAFHALGMPTEHAAVKSAIAHLLRNQKPTGMWKLASQTGFVSTSYALNALSRYYPEIPQAFNITDYELAKNAELSEILSTLRRGYIQARPELLPLAVRYTGHRLASIRYYAFMLLGRIHQSESVDTIVIGLGDRSKQIREAAHWALRQTLIDDHGWPQVFNTAMAGTDYQREAAIRALVMKVDSELPDSQLDHTRLTATLNHALNQDPHPAVRAWATRSAWQWWIWNPATRPAINDAWVKLLTRPETNALAEVALRYQSHALFVANG
;
A
#
# COMPACT_ATOMS: atom_id res chain seq x y z
N MET A 1 -21.06 -27.33 -87.52
CA MET A 1 -22.32 -27.24 -88.30
C MET A 1 -23.24 -28.37 -87.84
N PRO A 2 -24.59 -28.24 -87.80
CA PRO A 2 -25.41 -27.09 -88.22
C PRO A 2 -25.47 -25.87 -87.26
N THR A 3 -26.61 -25.61 -86.59
CA THR A 3 -27.29 -24.28 -86.52
C THR A 3 -28.25 -24.20 -85.29
N LEU A 4 -28.83 -23.07 -84.84
CA LEU A 4 -28.72 -21.62 -85.16
C LEU A 4 -29.13 -20.73 -83.94
N THR A 5 -28.59 -19.51 -83.94
CA THR A 5 -28.98 -18.23 -83.28
C THR A 5 -30.37 -18.00 -82.65
N HIS A 6 -30.40 -17.19 -81.58
CA HIS A 6 -30.96 -15.82 -81.69
C HIS A 6 -30.32 -14.78 -80.75
N ARG A 7 -30.19 -13.52 -81.23
CA ARG A 7 -29.74 -12.34 -80.46
C ARG A 7 -30.94 -11.60 -79.85
N PHE A 8 -30.76 -10.82 -78.77
CA PHE A 8 -30.74 -9.33 -78.82
C PHE A 8 -30.52 -8.62 -77.44
N ASN A 9 -29.46 -7.80 -77.40
CA ASN A 9 -29.27 -6.49 -76.73
C ASN A 9 -29.69 -6.15 -75.26
N LYS A 10 -28.63 -5.76 -74.52
CA LYS A 10 -28.37 -4.44 -73.87
C LYS A 10 -28.82 -4.13 -72.42
N SER A 11 -27.77 -3.94 -71.59
CA SER A 11 -27.56 -2.90 -70.54
C SER A 11 -28.60 -2.76 -69.41
N LEU A 12 -28.22 -2.81 -68.13
CA LEU A 12 -27.39 -1.78 -67.47
C LEU A 12 -26.78 -2.23 -66.12
N ALA A 13 -25.85 -1.41 -65.62
CA ALA A 13 -25.45 -1.23 -64.22
C ALA A 13 -24.78 -2.41 -63.44
N ALA A 14 -23.51 -2.17 -63.12
CA ALA A 14 -22.67 -2.99 -62.25
C ALA A 14 -23.18 -3.14 -60.82
N THR A 15 -22.91 -4.30 -60.22
CA THR A 15 -22.64 -4.40 -58.76
C THR A 15 -21.55 -5.44 -58.57
N ALA A 16 -20.30 -4.98 -58.43
CA ALA A 16 -19.17 -5.86 -58.15
C ALA A 16 -19.22 -6.27 -56.67
N ILE A 17 -19.72 -7.48 -56.39
CA ILE A 17 -19.72 -8.05 -55.04
C ILE A 17 -18.29 -8.44 -54.68
N TYR A 18 -17.62 -7.58 -53.92
CA TYR A 18 -16.35 -7.90 -53.25
C TYR A 18 -16.62 -8.89 -52.11
N PHE A 19 -16.62 -10.19 -52.41
CA PHE A 19 -16.60 -11.24 -51.39
C PHE A 19 -15.23 -11.28 -50.70
N VAL A 20 -15.06 -10.47 -49.66
CA VAL A 20 -13.94 -10.63 -48.73
C VAL A 20 -14.16 -11.91 -47.93
N TRP A 21 -13.39 -12.95 -48.24
CA TRP A 21 -13.31 -14.17 -47.43
C TRP A 21 -12.64 -13.85 -46.09
N VAL A 22 -13.46 -13.49 -45.10
CA VAL A 22 -13.04 -13.48 -43.70
C VAL A 22 -12.92 -14.93 -43.24
N LEU A 23 -11.69 -15.43 -43.09
CA LEU A 23 -11.44 -16.67 -42.37
C LEU A 23 -11.83 -16.48 -40.90
N LEU A 24 -13.06 -16.91 -40.57
CA LEU A 24 -13.52 -17.07 -39.20
C LEU A 24 -12.76 -18.22 -38.55
N THR A 25 -11.63 -17.90 -37.91
CA THR A 25 -10.95 -18.84 -37.03
C THR A 25 -11.73 -18.94 -35.71
N THR A 26 -12.28 -20.11 -35.42
CA THR A 26 -12.49 -20.54 -34.04
C THR A 26 -11.14 -20.48 -33.34
N VAL A 27 -11.07 -19.77 -32.22
CA VAL A 27 -9.78 -19.45 -31.58
C VAL A 27 -9.15 -20.75 -31.06
N PRO A 28 -7.96 -21.17 -31.53
CA PRO A 28 -7.19 -22.22 -30.87
C PRO A 28 -6.81 -21.76 -29.45
N LEU A 29 -6.38 -22.66 -28.57
CA LEU A 29 -6.13 -22.35 -27.14
C LEU A 29 -5.31 -21.07 -26.85
N SER A 30 -4.50 -20.60 -27.80
CA SER A 30 -3.95 -19.24 -27.82
C SER A 30 -3.89 -18.66 -29.24
N ALA A 31 -4.11 -17.35 -29.36
CA ALA A 31 -3.84 -16.57 -30.56
C ALA A 31 -2.72 -15.56 -30.29
N ALA A 32 -1.75 -15.46 -31.20
CA ALA A 32 -0.59 -14.57 -31.05
C ALA A 32 -0.24 -13.91 -32.38
N GLY A 33 0.34 -12.72 -32.35
CA GLY A 33 0.89 -12.10 -33.55
C GLY A 33 1.83 -10.94 -33.29
N LYS A 34 2.61 -10.63 -34.33
CA LYS A 34 3.40 -9.41 -34.46
C LYS A 34 2.96 -8.66 -35.71
N ALA A 35 2.98 -7.34 -35.68
CA ALA A 35 2.65 -6.49 -36.82
C ALA A 35 3.21 -5.08 -36.62
N THR A 36 3.06 -4.24 -37.65
CA THR A 36 3.55 -2.86 -37.66
C THR A 36 2.39 -1.92 -37.95
N VAL A 37 2.17 -0.95 -37.06
CA VAL A 37 1.17 0.11 -37.25
C VAL A 37 1.84 1.30 -37.94
N THR A 38 1.14 1.91 -38.90
CA THR A 38 1.51 3.22 -39.47
C THR A 38 0.32 4.18 -39.35
N GLY A 39 0.55 5.48 -39.62
CA GLY A 39 -0.49 6.52 -39.52
C GLY A 39 -1.76 6.29 -40.36
N GLN A 40 -1.74 5.35 -41.31
CA GLN A 40 -2.87 5.00 -42.19
C GLN A 40 -3.24 3.50 -42.15
N LYS A 41 -2.45 2.65 -41.49
CA LYS A 41 -2.63 1.19 -41.52
C LYS A 41 -2.84 0.65 -40.09
N PRO A 42 -4.10 0.56 -39.62
CA PRO A 42 -4.40 -0.12 -38.36
C PRO A 42 -4.24 -1.64 -38.52
N ILE A 43 -3.98 -2.31 -37.42
CA ILE A 43 -4.12 -3.76 -37.29
C ILE A 43 -5.56 -4.02 -36.85
N GLN A 44 -6.24 -4.95 -37.52
CA GLN A 44 -7.53 -5.45 -37.09
C GLN A 44 -7.51 -6.98 -37.07
N LYS A 45 -8.03 -7.59 -36.00
CA LYS A 45 -8.15 -9.04 -35.84
C LYS A 45 -9.50 -9.38 -35.24
N THR A 46 -10.19 -10.31 -35.89
CA THR A 46 -11.57 -10.68 -35.55
C THR A 46 -11.59 -12.10 -34.99
N TYR A 47 -12.34 -12.28 -33.90
CA TYR A 47 -12.42 -13.52 -33.15
C TYR A 47 -13.88 -13.82 -32.81
N ARG A 48 -14.26 -15.10 -32.69
CA ARG A 48 -15.59 -15.52 -32.24
C ARG A 48 -15.48 -16.19 -30.88
N PHE A 49 -16.33 -15.77 -29.94
CA PHE A 49 -16.39 -16.31 -28.57
C PHE A 49 -17.83 -16.68 -28.19
N GLU A 50 -17.94 -17.63 -27.27
CA GLU A 50 -19.19 -17.94 -26.57
C GLU A 50 -19.26 -17.16 -25.26
N GLN A 51 -20.48 -16.87 -24.79
CA GLN A 51 -20.71 -16.22 -23.51
C GLN A 51 -20.01 -16.96 -22.36
N GLY A 52 -19.22 -16.23 -21.57
CA GLY A 52 -18.50 -16.76 -20.42
C GLY A 52 -17.13 -17.36 -20.73
N GLN A 53 -16.70 -17.45 -22.00
CA GLN A 53 -15.32 -17.82 -22.32
C GLN A 53 -14.33 -16.76 -21.80
N MET A 54 -13.22 -17.22 -21.23
CA MET A 54 -12.24 -16.40 -20.51
C MET A 54 -10.88 -16.43 -21.20
N PHE A 55 -10.21 -15.28 -21.28
CA PHE A 55 -8.86 -15.20 -21.83
C PHE A 55 -8.06 -14.01 -21.29
N GLU A 56 -6.75 -14.21 -21.16
CA GLU A 56 -5.81 -13.10 -20.95
C GLU A 56 -5.60 -12.39 -22.29
N ILE A 57 -5.87 -11.09 -22.35
CA ILE A 57 -5.48 -10.21 -23.46
C ILE A 57 -4.17 -9.54 -23.10
N THR A 58 -3.23 -9.46 -24.04
CA THR A 58 -2.04 -8.62 -23.90
C THR A 58 -1.68 -7.97 -25.22
N VAL A 59 -1.45 -6.66 -25.24
CA VAL A 59 -0.96 -5.92 -26.42
C VAL A 59 0.17 -5.00 -25.98
N ARG A 60 1.32 -5.05 -26.64
CA ARG A 60 2.50 -4.24 -26.32
C ARG A 60 3.15 -3.62 -27.55
N VAL A 61 3.76 -2.44 -27.36
CA VAL A 61 4.80 -1.93 -28.27
C VAL A 61 6.07 -2.77 -28.07
N ASP A 62 6.67 -3.27 -29.15
CA ASP A 62 7.83 -4.17 -29.04
C ASP A 62 9.09 -3.42 -28.56
N GLN A 63 9.29 -2.17 -29.00
CA GLN A 63 10.44 -1.31 -28.62
C GLN A 63 9.99 0.15 -28.38
N PRO A 64 9.51 0.49 -27.17
CA PRO A 64 9.08 1.84 -26.79
C PRO A 64 10.12 2.95 -27.04
N SER A 65 11.41 2.62 -26.96
CA SER A 65 12.52 3.55 -27.23
C SER A 65 12.63 3.99 -28.70
N GLN A 66 12.05 3.25 -29.64
CA GLN A 66 12.05 3.59 -31.08
C GLN A 66 10.81 4.38 -31.51
N MET A 67 9.86 4.62 -30.60
CA MET A 67 8.72 5.48 -30.88
C MET A 67 9.22 6.91 -31.13
N PHE A 68 8.76 7.53 -32.23
CA PHE A 68 9.03 8.95 -32.47
C PHE A 68 8.41 9.81 -31.34
N PRO A 69 8.92 11.04 -31.09
CA PRO A 69 8.54 11.80 -29.91
C PRO A 69 7.03 11.97 -29.72
N ASN A 70 6.54 11.61 -28.54
CA ASN A 70 5.14 11.69 -28.13
C ASN A 70 4.16 10.79 -28.92
N ALA A 71 4.65 9.87 -29.76
CA ALA A 71 3.80 8.96 -30.53
C ALA A 71 2.83 8.16 -29.62
N ARG A 72 1.61 7.95 -30.13
CA ARG A 72 0.52 7.28 -29.42
C ARG A 72 -0.18 6.28 -30.32
N LEU A 73 -0.54 5.14 -29.74
CA LEU A 73 -1.42 4.14 -30.34
C LEU A 73 -2.73 4.09 -29.56
N ARG A 74 -3.83 3.72 -30.20
CA ARG A 74 -5.04 3.26 -29.52
C ARG A 74 -5.17 1.75 -29.73
N VAL A 75 -5.33 1.03 -28.62
CA VAL A 75 -5.81 -0.35 -28.60
C VAL A 75 -7.28 -0.31 -28.24
N SER A 76 -8.12 -0.96 -29.04
CA SER A 76 -9.56 -1.09 -28.79
C SER A 76 -9.98 -2.54 -28.91
N TRP A 77 -10.81 -2.99 -27.97
CA TRP A 77 -11.56 -4.23 -28.05
C TRP A 77 -13.03 -3.90 -28.24
N SER A 78 -13.69 -4.52 -29.22
CA SER A 78 -15.08 -4.20 -29.54
C SER A 78 -15.88 -5.41 -29.97
N LEU A 79 -17.07 -5.57 -29.41
CA LEU A 79 -18.11 -6.47 -29.92
C LEU A 79 -18.64 -5.90 -31.25
N LEU A 80 -18.45 -6.64 -32.34
CA LEU A 80 -18.94 -6.26 -33.67
C LEU A 80 -20.38 -6.75 -33.90
N THR A 81 -20.66 -8.00 -33.56
CA THR A 81 -21.97 -8.64 -33.69
C THR A 81 -22.19 -9.61 -32.55
N ALA A 82 -23.38 -9.58 -31.93
CA ALA A 82 -23.80 -10.58 -30.94
C ALA A 82 -24.72 -11.61 -31.60
N ASP A 83 -24.67 -12.86 -31.12
CA ASP A 83 -25.60 -13.91 -31.56
C ASP A 83 -27.04 -13.62 -31.07
N ASN A 84 -27.17 -12.96 -29.92
CA ASN A 84 -28.42 -12.34 -29.46
C ASN A 84 -28.18 -10.84 -29.15
N PRO A 85 -28.65 -9.91 -30.00
CA PRO A 85 -28.53 -8.48 -29.76
C PRO A 85 -29.21 -7.97 -28.48
N GLU A 86 -30.26 -8.63 -28.00
CA GLU A 86 -30.98 -8.22 -26.78
C GLU A 86 -30.10 -8.35 -25.53
N MET A 87 -29.15 -9.27 -25.54
CA MET A 87 -28.23 -9.53 -24.42
C MET A 87 -27.04 -8.56 -24.35
N ILE A 88 -26.82 -7.72 -25.38
CA ILE A 88 -25.68 -6.79 -25.43
C ILE A 88 -25.74 -5.81 -24.24
N PRO A 89 -24.71 -5.75 -23.37
CA PRO A 89 -24.63 -4.75 -22.31
C PRO A 89 -24.75 -3.34 -22.88
N ARG A 90 -25.71 -2.56 -22.37
CA ARG A 90 -26.03 -1.20 -22.82
C ARG A 90 -26.78 -0.44 -21.73
N GLY A 91 -26.64 0.89 -21.74
CA GLY A 91 -27.51 1.80 -21.00
C GLY A 91 -28.93 1.93 -21.59
N PRO A 92 -29.79 2.78 -21.01
CA PRO A 92 -31.16 3.00 -21.47
C PRO A 92 -31.21 3.59 -22.89
N ALA A 93 -32.35 3.46 -23.58
CA ALA A 93 -32.52 3.94 -24.95
C ALA A 93 -33.81 4.78 -25.10
N GLY A 94 -33.69 5.94 -25.75
CA GLY A 94 -34.80 6.87 -25.96
C GLY A 94 -35.38 7.42 -24.66
N ASP A 95 -36.70 7.67 -24.64
CA ASP A 95 -37.42 8.23 -23.49
C ASP A 95 -37.67 7.23 -22.33
N SER A 96 -36.94 6.10 -22.29
CA SER A 96 -37.06 5.12 -21.22
C SER A 96 -36.62 5.74 -19.88
N VAL A 97 -37.48 5.69 -18.86
CA VAL A 97 -37.20 6.29 -17.55
C VAL A 97 -36.06 5.52 -16.86
N ALA A 98 -34.86 6.09 -16.93
CA ALA A 98 -33.69 5.56 -16.23
C ALA A 98 -33.93 5.57 -14.71
N LEU A 99 -33.69 4.43 -14.05
CA LEU A 99 -33.87 4.27 -12.60
C LEU A 99 -32.81 5.01 -11.76
N ARG A 100 -31.77 5.48 -12.44
CA ARG A 100 -30.61 6.21 -11.94
C ARG A 100 -30.16 7.11 -13.09
N ASN A 101 -29.82 8.38 -12.84
CA ASN A 101 -29.20 9.22 -13.87
C ASN A 101 -27.86 8.59 -14.28
N ASP A 102 -27.51 8.63 -15.57
CA ASP A 102 -26.33 7.94 -16.12
C ASP A 102 -25.05 8.25 -15.31
N GLU A 103 -24.77 9.53 -15.05
CA GLU A 103 -23.59 10.00 -14.27
C GLU A 103 -23.75 9.97 -12.73
N ALA A 104 -24.86 9.44 -12.19
CA ALA A 104 -25.10 9.46 -10.74
C ALA A 104 -24.00 8.75 -9.95
N TRP A 105 -23.68 9.27 -8.77
CA TRP A 105 -22.62 8.76 -7.88
C TRP A 105 -21.21 8.73 -8.51
N GLY A 106 -21.02 9.45 -9.62
CA GLY A 106 -19.78 9.48 -10.38
C GLY A 106 -19.50 8.18 -11.13
N ILE A 107 -20.53 7.47 -11.58
CA ILE A 107 -20.43 6.34 -12.51
C ILE A 107 -20.52 6.92 -13.92
N TYR A 108 -19.43 6.99 -14.67
CA TYR A 108 -19.42 7.71 -15.96
C TYR A 108 -19.35 6.79 -17.19
N THR A 109 -19.17 5.50 -16.97
CA THR A 109 -19.22 4.46 -18.01
C THR A 109 -20.64 3.94 -18.16
N THR A 110 -21.10 3.76 -19.39
CA THR A 110 -22.34 3.00 -19.69
C THR A 110 -22.01 1.52 -19.85
N PRO A 111 -22.89 0.59 -19.44
CA PRO A 111 -22.61 -0.84 -19.55
C PRO A 111 -22.26 -1.22 -20.99
N THR A 112 -21.15 -1.92 -21.20
CA THR A 112 -20.60 -2.18 -22.54
C THR A 112 -19.74 -3.45 -22.54
N ALA A 113 -19.55 -4.05 -23.72
CA ALA A 113 -18.60 -5.13 -23.92
C ALA A 113 -17.21 -4.65 -24.39
N ASN A 114 -17.06 -3.33 -24.58
CA ASN A 114 -15.94 -2.71 -25.28
C ASN A 114 -15.04 -1.95 -24.30
N TRP A 115 -13.72 -2.02 -24.50
CA TRP A 115 -12.73 -1.20 -23.79
C TRP A 115 -11.73 -0.59 -24.79
N SER A 116 -11.05 0.49 -24.41
CA SER A 116 -9.94 1.02 -25.21
C SER A 116 -8.92 1.80 -24.39
N LYS A 117 -7.64 1.54 -24.67
CA LYS A 117 -6.49 2.19 -24.04
C LYS A 117 -5.65 2.96 -25.04
N VAL A 118 -5.08 4.08 -24.62
CA VAL A 118 -4.00 4.75 -25.36
C VAL A 118 -2.67 4.22 -24.85
N LEU A 119 -1.82 3.73 -25.76
CA LEU A 119 -0.45 3.32 -25.45
C LEU A 119 0.55 4.37 -25.92
N HIS A 120 1.58 4.60 -25.12
CA HIS A 120 2.70 5.48 -25.44
C HIS A 120 3.98 5.05 -24.73
N ALA A 121 5.11 5.69 -25.01
CA ALA A 121 6.42 5.24 -24.51
C ALA A 121 6.63 5.29 -22.98
N LEU A 122 5.64 5.74 -22.17
CA LEU A 122 5.63 5.64 -20.71
C LEU A 122 4.47 4.79 -20.15
N ASP A 123 3.66 4.20 -21.04
CA ASP A 123 2.60 3.22 -20.75
C ASP A 123 2.38 2.40 -22.03
N ALA A 124 3.30 1.47 -22.29
CA ALA A 124 3.55 0.95 -23.64
C ALA A 124 2.79 -0.35 -23.98
N ASP A 125 1.99 -0.85 -23.05
CA ASP A 125 1.22 -2.09 -23.18
C ASP A 125 -0.07 -2.09 -22.35
N VAL A 126 -0.89 -3.11 -22.55
CA VAL A 126 -2.12 -3.40 -21.81
C VAL A 126 -2.21 -4.90 -21.53
N TYR A 127 -2.59 -5.27 -20.31
CA TYR A 127 -2.91 -6.63 -19.87
C TYR A 127 -4.29 -6.67 -19.20
N LEU A 128 -5.17 -7.58 -19.62
CA LEU A 128 -6.50 -7.75 -19.01
C LEU A 128 -6.90 -9.23 -18.94
N ASN A 129 -7.60 -9.61 -17.87
CA ASN A 129 -8.42 -10.82 -17.85
C ASN A 129 -9.78 -10.45 -18.43
N TYR A 130 -10.20 -11.05 -19.54
CA TYR A 130 -11.48 -10.76 -20.17
C TYR A 130 -12.38 -11.98 -20.21
N ARG A 131 -13.65 -11.80 -19.85
CA ARG A 131 -14.74 -12.77 -19.98
C ARG A 131 -15.76 -12.23 -20.97
N ALA A 132 -16.02 -12.96 -22.06
CA ALA A 132 -17.03 -12.56 -23.04
C ALA A 132 -18.43 -12.42 -22.40
N PRO A 133 -19.03 -11.22 -22.32
CA PRO A 133 -20.34 -11.04 -21.67
C PRO A 133 -21.49 -11.65 -22.48
N VAL A 134 -21.31 -11.85 -23.80
CA VAL A 134 -22.29 -12.45 -24.73
C VAL A 134 -21.57 -13.30 -25.77
N SER A 135 -22.27 -14.25 -26.39
CA SER A 135 -21.75 -14.96 -27.57
C SER A 135 -21.76 -14.03 -28.79
N GLY A 136 -20.68 -14.03 -29.57
CA GLY A 136 -20.58 -13.14 -30.72
C GLY A 136 -19.19 -13.02 -31.33
N THR A 137 -19.05 -12.03 -32.21
CA THR A 137 -17.83 -11.70 -32.95
C THR A 137 -17.21 -10.43 -32.40
N TYR A 138 -15.96 -10.51 -31.96
CA TYR A 138 -15.20 -9.43 -31.35
C TYR A 138 -14.01 -9.03 -32.22
N SER A 139 -13.57 -7.78 -32.09
CA SER A 139 -12.45 -7.19 -32.84
C SER A 139 -11.41 -6.60 -31.90
N LEU A 140 -10.17 -7.03 -32.04
CA LEU A 140 -8.99 -6.30 -31.57
C LEU A 140 -8.54 -5.34 -32.67
N THR A 141 -8.49 -4.05 -32.35
CA THR A 141 -7.98 -3.00 -33.25
C THR A 141 -6.79 -2.31 -32.60
N ILE A 142 -5.70 -2.11 -33.34
CA ILE A 142 -4.53 -1.33 -32.91
C ILE A 142 -4.24 -0.29 -33.99
N ALA A 143 -4.37 0.98 -33.67
CA ALA A 143 -4.29 2.09 -34.63
C ALA A 143 -3.40 3.23 -34.14
N ALA A 144 -2.91 4.06 -35.05
CA ALA A 144 -2.28 5.33 -34.72
C ALA A 144 -3.30 6.27 -34.07
N GLU A 145 -2.97 6.81 -32.89
CA GLU A 145 -3.78 7.85 -32.24
C GLU A 145 -3.23 9.23 -32.60
N GLN A 146 -3.99 9.97 -33.40
CA GLN A 146 -3.65 11.32 -33.89
C GLN A 146 -4.60 12.40 -33.34
N GLY A 147 -5.73 11.99 -32.75
CA GLY A 147 -6.71 12.87 -32.14
C GLY A 147 -6.28 13.41 -30.79
N ALA A 148 -7.13 14.24 -30.20
CA ALA A 148 -6.89 14.82 -28.88
C ALA A 148 -7.11 13.77 -27.79
N VAL A 149 -6.06 13.43 -27.04
CA VAL A 149 -6.15 12.51 -25.89
C VAL A 149 -6.39 13.27 -24.58
N LYS A 150 -6.87 12.56 -23.56
CA LYS A 150 -7.27 13.11 -22.27
C LYS A 150 -6.17 13.02 -21.19
N ILE A 151 -4.91 13.19 -21.55
CA ILE A 151 -3.78 13.20 -20.59
C ILE A 151 -3.70 14.61 -19.97
N HIS A 152 -3.41 14.74 -18.67
CA HIS A 152 -3.42 16.01 -17.91
C HIS A 152 -4.70 16.87 -18.03
N ARG A 153 -5.85 16.26 -18.40
CA ARG A 153 -7.09 16.99 -18.72
C ARG A 153 -7.78 17.64 -17.52
N GLN A 154 -7.64 17.05 -16.33
CA GLN A 154 -8.27 17.52 -15.10
C GLN A 154 -7.24 18.09 -14.14
N SER A 155 -7.57 19.19 -13.46
CA SER A 155 -6.68 19.76 -12.45
C SER A 155 -6.59 18.85 -11.23
N ARG A 156 -5.40 18.29 -10.94
CA ARG A 156 -5.17 17.46 -9.75
C ARG A 156 -5.10 18.32 -8.47
N TRP A 157 -5.52 17.74 -7.35
CA TRP A 157 -5.59 18.43 -6.05
C TRP A 157 -4.20 18.83 -5.52
N ARG A 158 -4.11 20.07 -5.00
CA ARG A 158 -2.86 20.76 -4.62
C ARG A 158 -1.80 20.83 -5.74
N GLU A 159 -2.12 21.57 -6.79
CA GLU A 159 -1.13 22.28 -7.62
C GLU A 159 -1.37 23.82 -7.61
N PRO A 160 -1.43 24.51 -6.46
CA PRO A 160 -1.42 25.97 -6.39
C PRO A 160 0.00 26.48 -6.61
N GLY A 161 0.25 27.05 -7.77
CA GLY A 161 1.53 27.66 -8.12
C GLY A 161 1.64 27.89 -9.62
N ASN A 162 2.64 28.68 -10.04
CA ASN A 162 2.86 29.04 -11.43
C ASN A 162 3.22 27.85 -12.33
N ILE A 163 3.37 26.64 -11.79
CA ILE A 163 3.74 25.47 -12.59
C ILE A 163 2.66 25.05 -13.61
N ARG A 164 1.41 25.50 -13.41
CA ARG A 164 0.33 25.41 -14.41
C ARG A 164 0.55 26.28 -15.65
N THR A 165 1.56 27.16 -15.65
CA THR A 165 1.96 27.97 -16.82
C THR A 165 3.13 27.35 -17.60
N MET A 166 3.52 26.12 -17.29
CA MET A 166 4.46 25.35 -18.12
C MET A 166 3.77 24.74 -19.34
N ASP A 167 4.54 24.48 -20.39
CA ASP A 167 4.06 23.79 -21.59
C ASP A 167 3.49 22.40 -21.23
N ALA A 168 2.20 22.20 -21.50
CA ALA A 168 1.57 20.90 -21.34
C ALA A 168 1.98 19.95 -22.48
N PRO A 169 2.09 18.63 -22.22
CA PRO A 169 2.26 17.63 -23.27
C PRO A 169 1.21 17.76 -24.37
N PRO A 170 1.58 17.59 -25.65
CA PRO A 170 0.70 17.88 -26.78
C PRO A 170 -0.54 16.98 -26.74
N LEU A 171 -1.74 17.55 -26.86
CA LEU A 171 -2.97 16.77 -26.83
C LEU A 171 -3.15 15.92 -28.10
N THR A 172 -2.72 16.44 -29.26
CA THR A 172 -2.72 15.78 -30.57
C THR A 172 -1.29 15.50 -31.03
N VAL A 173 -1.07 14.42 -31.77
CA VAL A 173 0.25 14.08 -32.33
C VAL A 173 0.09 13.57 -33.76
N ALA A 174 0.53 14.36 -34.74
CA ALA A 174 0.53 13.96 -36.14
C ALA A 174 1.56 12.83 -36.36
N TRP A 175 1.15 11.77 -37.06
CA TRP A 175 2.05 10.67 -37.42
C TRP A 175 2.76 10.97 -38.74
N PRO A 176 4.11 10.98 -38.80
CA PRO A 176 4.84 11.09 -40.05
C PRO A 176 4.50 9.94 -41.01
N ASN A 177 4.46 10.20 -42.33
CA ASN A 177 4.17 9.18 -43.34
C ASN A 177 5.18 8.01 -43.35
N THR A 178 6.40 8.25 -42.86
CA THR A 178 7.47 7.25 -42.70
C THR A 178 7.45 6.55 -41.33
N ALA A 179 6.59 6.98 -40.40
CA ALA A 179 6.56 6.42 -39.05
C ALA A 179 5.86 5.07 -39.01
N ALA A 180 6.51 4.14 -38.32
CA ALA A 180 6.09 2.77 -38.16
C ALA A 180 6.40 2.33 -36.72
N VAL A 181 5.43 1.71 -36.03
CA VAL A 181 5.60 1.20 -34.67
C VAL A 181 5.32 -0.30 -34.67
N ALA A 182 6.31 -1.09 -34.26
CA ALA A 182 6.18 -2.53 -34.10
C ALA A 182 5.40 -2.86 -32.82
N VAL A 183 4.41 -3.74 -32.94
CA VAL A 183 3.56 -4.19 -31.84
C VAL A 183 3.36 -5.70 -31.87
N SER A 184 3.10 -6.28 -30.70
CA SER A 184 2.75 -7.68 -30.57
C SER A 184 1.56 -7.89 -29.63
N TYR A 185 0.70 -8.83 -29.98
CA TYR A 185 -0.50 -9.17 -29.21
C TYR A 185 -0.57 -10.67 -28.88
N HIS A 186 -1.34 -10.98 -27.84
CA HIS A 186 -1.62 -12.32 -27.34
C HIS A 186 -3.03 -12.39 -26.77
N LEU A 187 -3.73 -13.48 -27.06
CA LEU A 187 -4.95 -13.90 -26.40
C LEU A 187 -4.73 -15.33 -25.92
N HIS A 188 -4.84 -15.60 -24.62
CA HIS A 188 -4.66 -16.93 -24.05
C HIS A 188 -5.93 -17.40 -23.34
N HIS A 189 -6.60 -18.41 -23.88
CA HIS A 189 -7.83 -18.93 -23.30
C HIS A 189 -7.53 -19.80 -22.07
N PHE A 190 -8.32 -19.62 -21.00
CA PHE A 190 -8.26 -20.45 -19.80
C PHE A 190 -9.67 -20.67 -19.21
N LYS A 191 -9.75 -21.52 -18.18
CA LYS A 191 -10.99 -21.78 -17.43
C LYS A 191 -10.78 -21.42 -15.97
N TYR A 192 -11.75 -20.73 -15.38
CA TYR A 192 -11.79 -20.36 -13.96
C TYR A 192 -13.26 -20.17 -13.55
N ASP A 193 -13.60 -20.11 -12.25
CA ASP A 193 -14.96 -19.69 -11.85
C ASP A 193 -15.06 -18.16 -11.94
N TYR A 194 -16.07 -17.66 -12.65
CA TYR A 194 -16.38 -16.23 -12.68
C TYR A 194 -16.95 -15.76 -11.34
N SER A 195 -17.64 -16.64 -10.63
CA SER A 195 -18.12 -16.36 -9.28
C SER A 195 -16.97 -16.44 -8.30
N ILE A 196 -16.74 -15.35 -7.55
CA ILE A 196 -15.74 -15.33 -6.49
C ILE A 196 -16.31 -16.11 -5.30
N ARG A 197 -15.76 -17.30 -5.07
CA ARG A 197 -16.09 -18.21 -3.98
C ARG A 197 -14.82 -18.50 -3.18
N GLU A 198 -14.98 -19.17 -2.04
CA GLU A 198 -13.87 -19.72 -1.24
C GLU A 198 -12.87 -18.63 -0.79
N GLN A 199 -11.56 -18.89 -0.92
CA GLN A 199 -10.50 -18.04 -0.39
C GLN A 199 -9.94 -17.03 -1.42
N ASN A 200 -10.05 -17.29 -2.73
CA ASN A 200 -9.37 -16.50 -3.76
C ASN A 200 -10.14 -16.42 -5.08
N GLY A 201 -10.16 -15.25 -5.72
CA GLY A 201 -10.75 -14.99 -7.02
C GLY A 201 -9.81 -14.26 -7.98
N ILE A 202 -10.19 -14.26 -9.25
CA ILE A 202 -9.59 -13.44 -10.30
C ILE A 202 -10.70 -12.52 -10.80
N GLU A 203 -10.39 -11.24 -10.94
CA GLU A 203 -11.28 -10.25 -11.54
C GLU A 203 -11.30 -10.41 -13.09
N PHE A 204 -12.46 -10.17 -13.71
CA PHE A 204 -12.63 -10.21 -15.16
C PHE A 204 -13.43 -9.04 -15.73
N GLU A 205 -12.86 -8.41 -16.75
CA GLU A 205 -13.51 -7.44 -17.62
C GLU A 205 -14.51 -8.10 -18.60
N PRO A 206 -15.57 -7.40 -19.04
CA PRO A 206 -15.96 -6.05 -18.63
C PRO A 206 -16.67 -6.08 -17.27
N ASN A 207 -16.23 -5.28 -16.31
CA ASN A 207 -16.87 -5.11 -15.00
C ASN A 207 -17.14 -3.64 -14.61
N ASP A 208 -16.78 -2.69 -15.49
CA ASP A 208 -16.80 -1.22 -15.40
C ASP A 208 -18.08 -0.54 -14.83
N THR A 209 -19.15 -1.31 -14.60
CA THR A 209 -20.47 -0.82 -14.19
C THR A 209 -21.19 -1.80 -13.25
N PRO A 210 -22.08 -1.33 -12.35
CA PRO A 210 -22.82 -2.22 -11.45
C PRO A 210 -23.69 -3.25 -12.19
N GLU A 211 -24.13 -2.94 -13.42
CA GLU A 211 -24.86 -3.86 -14.30
C GLU A 211 -24.01 -5.03 -14.81
N LEU A 212 -22.67 -4.93 -14.73
CA LEU A 212 -21.70 -5.96 -15.11
C LEU A 212 -20.88 -6.48 -13.92
N ALA A 213 -21.26 -6.11 -12.69
CA ALA A 213 -20.50 -6.40 -11.48
C ALA A 213 -20.29 -7.90 -11.25
N GLN A 214 -19.04 -8.30 -11.02
CA GLN A 214 -18.67 -9.69 -10.81
C GLN A 214 -19.21 -10.21 -9.46
N PRO A 215 -19.88 -11.38 -9.42
CA PRO A 215 -20.53 -11.86 -8.21
C PRO A 215 -19.53 -12.44 -7.20
N ILE A 216 -19.60 -11.93 -5.96
CA ILE A 216 -18.94 -12.46 -4.77
C ILE A 216 -19.97 -13.22 -3.95
N LEU A 217 -19.73 -14.51 -3.74
CA LEU A 217 -20.68 -15.43 -3.14
C LEU A 217 -20.23 -15.84 -1.75
N LEU A 218 -20.70 -15.08 -0.75
CA LEU A 218 -20.50 -15.38 0.65
C LEU A 218 -21.35 -16.60 1.06
N PRO A 219 -20.79 -17.59 1.78
CA PRO A 219 -21.55 -18.71 2.34
C PRO A 219 -22.81 -18.28 3.12
N PRO A 220 -23.90 -19.07 3.08
CA PRO A 220 -25.16 -18.78 3.79
C PRO A 220 -25.09 -19.08 5.30
N ALA A 221 -23.94 -19.54 5.80
CA ALA A 221 -23.67 -19.74 7.21
C ALA A 221 -23.06 -18.47 7.83
N ASP A 222 -23.38 -18.18 9.10
CA ASP A 222 -22.87 -17.02 9.83
C ASP A 222 -21.40 -17.19 10.32
N THR A 223 -20.58 -17.85 9.52
CA THR A 223 -19.16 -18.10 9.75
C THR A 223 -18.30 -16.90 9.34
N ASP A 224 -17.21 -16.64 10.06
CA ASP A 224 -16.23 -15.62 9.67
C ASP A 224 -15.51 -16.07 8.39
N ILE A 225 -15.64 -15.28 7.32
CA ILE A 225 -15.04 -15.56 6.01
C ILE A 225 -13.95 -14.53 5.73
N SER A 226 -12.89 -14.95 5.03
CA SER A 226 -11.87 -14.06 4.45
C SER A 226 -11.55 -14.57 3.05
N LEU A 227 -11.58 -13.69 2.06
CA LEU A 227 -11.27 -14.00 0.66
C LEU A 227 -10.46 -12.85 0.03
N SER A 228 -9.77 -13.14 -1.07
CA SER A 228 -9.01 -12.17 -1.86
C SER A 228 -9.39 -12.22 -3.33
N ILE A 229 -9.27 -11.09 -4.03
CA ILE A 229 -9.48 -10.99 -5.47
C ILE A 229 -8.25 -10.32 -6.08
N LEU A 230 -7.60 -11.00 -7.02
CA LEU A 230 -6.54 -10.43 -7.85
C LEU A 230 -7.15 -9.79 -9.09
N GLY A 231 -6.96 -8.48 -9.27
CA GLY A 231 -7.48 -7.72 -10.41
C GLY A 231 -6.51 -6.73 -11.03
N SER A 232 -6.96 -6.06 -12.09
CA SER A 232 -6.13 -5.20 -12.94
C SER A 232 -6.93 -4.15 -13.72
N ALA A 233 -6.92 -2.91 -13.24
CA ALA A 233 -7.40 -1.73 -13.97
C ALA A 233 -6.33 -1.19 -14.94
N ASP A 234 -5.88 -2.05 -15.88
CA ASP A 234 -4.90 -1.69 -16.92
C ASP A 234 -5.57 -1.34 -18.28
N ASP A 235 -6.89 -1.31 -18.30
CA ASP A 235 -7.76 -0.89 -19.41
C ASP A 235 -7.69 0.65 -19.61
N ILE A 236 -7.46 1.37 -18.51
CA ILE A 236 -7.17 2.80 -18.46
C ILE A 236 -5.68 3.10 -18.56
N GLU A 237 -5.34 4.31 -18.98
CA GLU A 237 -3.96 4.81 -19.04
C GLU A 237 -3.36 4.89 -17.62
N TYR A 238 -2.16 4.33 -17.41
CA TYR A 238 -1.55 4.13 -16.09
C TYR A 238 -0.60 5.26 -15.67
N PHE A 239 0.04 5.94 -16.62
CA PHE A 239 1.05 6.96 -16.32
C PHE A 239 0.43 8.24 -15.72
N ASP A 240 -0.59 8.78 -16.36
CA ASP A 240 -1.40 9.93 -15.95
C ASP A 240 -2.83 9.85 -16.51
N ASN A 241 -3.69 8.98 -15.94
CA ASN A 241 -5.12 8.98 -16.23
C ASN A 241 -5.73 10.38 -15.95
N GLY A 242 -6.02 11.15 -17.00
CA GLY A 242 -6.65 12.47 -16.89
C GLY A 242 -8.18 12.43 -16.79
N ASP A 243 -8.79 11.24 -16.90
CA ASP A 243 -10.17 10.96 -16.50
C ASP A 243 -10.21 10.21 -15.13
N TYR A 244 -9.21 10.42 -14.26
CA TYR A 244 -9.18 9.81 -12.92
C TYR A 244 -10.47 10.00 -12.14
N GLY A 245 -10.90 8.96 -11.42
CA GLY A 245 -12.18 8.95 -10.72
C GLY A 245 -13.41 8.98 -11.63
N ARG A 246 -13.23 8.78 -12.95
CA ARG A 246 -14.29 8.66 -13.96
C ARG A 246 -14.16 7.45 -14.90
N SER A 247 -13.18 6.57 -14.70
CA SER A 247 -12.90 5.41 -15.56
C SER A 247 -12.05 4.37 -14.81
N GLY A 248 -12.07 3.10 -15.28
CA GLY A 248 -11.35 1.99 -14.66
C GLY A 248 -11.95 1.60 -13.31
N ASP A 249 -13.27 1.33 -13.32
CA ASP A 249 -14.08 1.08 -12.13
C ASP A 249 -14.38 -0.42 -11.98
N ASP A 250 -13.64 -1.17 -11.16
CA ASP A 250 -13.97 -2.58 -10.93
C ASP A 250 -15.22 -2.72 -10.04
N TRP A 251 -16.32 -3.27 -10.57
CA TRP A 251 -17.53 -3.55 -9.78
C TRP A 251 -17.66 -5.01 -9.35
N PHE A 252 -18.01 -5.20 -8.08
CA PHE A 252 -18.34 -6.49 -7.51
C PHE A 252 -19.70 -6.47 -6.81
N ARG A 253 -20.48 -7.54 -6.93
CA ARG A 253 -21.82 -7.68 -6.32
C ARG A 253 -21.81 -8.70 -5.18
N ILE A 254 -22.41 -8.35 -4.04
CA ILE A 254 -22.64 -9.25 -2.90
C ILE A 254 -24.15 -9.34 -2.64
N ASP A 255 -24.76 -10.49 -2.94
CA ASP A 255 -26.11 -10.83 -2.48
C ASP A 255 -26.02 -11.50 -1.11
N PHE A 256 -26.30 -10.78 -0.02
CA PHE A 256 -25.98 -11.28 1.32
C PHE A 256 -27.08 -12.19 1.90
N GLN A 257 -26.89 -13.51 1.73
CA GLN A 257 -27.81 -14.57 2.18
C GLN A 257 -27.55 -15.10 3.60
N GLY A 258 -26.73 -14.43 4.42
CA GLY A 258 -26.49 -14.83 5.81
C GLY A 258 -27.71 -14.60 6.71
N LYS A 259 -27.72 -15.18 7.91
CA LYS A 259 -28.87 -15.14 8.83
C LYS A 259 -28.78 -13.99 9.83
N THR A 260 -27.58 -13.53 10.16
CA THR A 260 -27.34 -12.38 11.04
C THR A 260 -26.56 -11.26 10.35
N LYS A 261 -26.58 -10.05 10.94
CA LYS A 261 -25.79 -8.92 10.45
C LYS A 261 -24.30 -9.20 10.61
N ARG A 262 -23.52 -8.82 9.60
CA ARG A 262 -22.06 -9.01 9.55
C ARG A 262 -21.37 -7.68 9.27
N LEU A 263 -20.12 -7.56 9.66
CA LEU A 263 -19.24 -6.50 9.20
C LEU A 263 -18.47 -7.00 7.98
N LEU A 264 -18.70 -6.36 6.84
CA LEU A 264 -17.79 -6.38 5.70
C LEU A 264 -16.62 -5.46 6.00
N THR A 265 -15.40 -5.97 5.91
CA THR A 265 -14.18 -5.16 5.87
C THR A 265 -13.49 -5.39 4.54
N ALA A 266 -13.16 -4.34 3.81
CA ALA A 266 -12.45 -4.42 2.53
C ALA A 266 -11.12 -3.66 2.61
N CYS A 267 -10.04 -4.25 2.09
CA CYS A 267 -8.69 -3.66 2.04
C CYS A 267 -8.07 -3.91 0.67
N LEU A 268 -7.71 -2.85 -0.05
CA LEU A 268 -7.07 -2.91 -1.36
C LEU A 268 -5.56 -2.76 -1.21
N SER A 269 -4.80 -3.77 -1.64
CA SER A 269 -3.34 -3.79 -1.64
C SER A 269 -2.80 -3.64 -3.07
N ILE A 270 -1.79 -2.80 -3.26
CA ILE A 270 -1.07 -2.61 -4.53
C ILE A 270 0.43 -2.85 -4.25
N PRO A 271 1.18 -3.61 -5.07
CA PRO A 271 2.58 -3.98 -4.80
C PRO A 271 3.46 -2.78 -4.41
N ASP A 272 3.55 -1.75 -5.24
CA ASP A 272 4.13 -0.46 -4.88
C ASP A 272 3.05 0.60 -5.13
N GLN A 273 2.49 1.19 -4.07
CA GLN A 273 1.29 2.02 -4.19
C GLN A 273 1.58 3.43 -4.75
N GLN A 274 1.84 3.46 -6.05
CA GLN A 274 2.18 4.67 -6.79
C GLN A 274 0.94 5.49 -7.17
N VAL A 275 -0.21 4.86 -7.34
CA VAL A 275 -1.46 5.53 -7.72
C VAL A 275 -2.37 5.78 -6.51
N ALA A 276 -3.24 6.77 -6.62
CA ALA A 276 -4.39 6.90 -5.72
C ALA A 276 -5.46 5.87 -6.11
N ALA A 277 -6.03 5.24 -5.09
CA ALA A 277 -7.07 4.24 -5.25
C ALA A 277 -8.17 4.40 -4.20
N ARG A 278 -9.39 3.96 -4.50
CA ARG A 278 -10.50 3.99 -3.54
C ARG A 278 -11.49 2.85 -3.70
N ILE A 279 -12.06 2.44 -2.56
CA ILE A 279 -13.20 1.54 -2.48
C ILE A 279 -14.41 2.37 -2.08
N ARG A 280 -15.53 2.17 -2.78
CA ARG A 280 -16.86 2.64 -2.39
C ARG A 280 -17.81 1.47 -2.27
N VAL A 281 -18.84 1.63 -1.45
CA VAL A 281 -19.87 0.62 -1.26
C VAL A 281 -21.23 1.26 -1.51
N TYR A 282 -22.06 0.58 -2.29
CA TYR A 282 -23.41 0.96 -2.64
C TYR A 282 -24.37 -0.15 -2.24
N ARG A 283 -25.66 0.17 -2.16
CA ARG A 283 -26.73 -0.83 -2.11
C ARG A 283 -27.86 -0.45 -3.04
N VAL A 284 -28.70 -1.43 -3.35
CA VAL A 284 -30.00 -1.15 -3.98
C VAL A 284 -30.97 -0.68 -2.90
N PRO A 285 -31.70 0.44 -3.07
CA PRO A 285 -32.70 0.88 -2.10
C PRO A 285 -33.73 -0.23 -1.85
N THR A 286 -34.09 -0.49 -0.59
CA THR A 286 -34.83 -1.69 -0.18
C THR A 286 -36.14 -1.90 -0.96
N GLU A 287 -36.90 -0.83 -1.25
CA GLU A 287 -38.15 -0.93 -2.03
C GLU A 287 -37.93 -1.21 -3.53
N GLN A 288 -36.77 -0.82 -4.08
CA GLN A 288 -36.35 -1.17 -5.45
C GLN A 288 -35.88 -2.63 -5.51
N ALA A 289 -35.16 -3.08 -4.47
CA ALA A 289 -34.68 -4.46 -4.36
C ALA A 289 -35.82 -5.47 -4.31
N LYS A 290 -36.88 -5.20 -3.53
CA LYS A 290 -38.13 -6.00 -3.47
C LYS A 290 -38.81 -6.17 -4.82
N GLN A 291 -38.66 -5.20 -5.73
CA GLN A 291 -39.22 -5.23 -7.09
C GLN A 291 -38.29 -5.94 -8.10
N GLY A 292 -37.26 -6.66 -7.63
CA GLY A 292 -36.31 -7.37 -8.48
C GLY A 292 -35.28 -6.46 -9.18
N ARG A 293 -35.31 -5.13 -8.98
CA ARG A 293 -34.46 -4.17 -9.70
C ARG A 293 -32.98 -4.19 -9.33
N HIS A 294 -32.56 -5.17 -8.53
CA HIS A 294 -31.18 -5.50 -8.22
C HIS A 294 -30.55 -6.46 -9.26
N GLN A 295 -31.35 -7.04 -10.15
CA GLN A 295 -30.87 -7.93 -11.21
C GLN A 295 -30.41 -7.15 -12.44
N PRO A 296 -29.29 -7.56 -13.08
CA PRO A 296 -28.80 -6.90 -14.30
C PRO A 296 -29.70 -7.25 -15.48
N ILE A 297 -30.23 -6.22 -16.14
CA ILE A 297 -31.06 -6.34 -17.34
C ILE A 297 -30.47 -5.38 -18.40
N PRO A 298 -30.03 -5.87 -19.57
CA PRO A 298 -29.49 -5.01 -20.62
C PRO A 298 -30.47 -3.90 -21.04
N GLY A 299 -30.01 -2.65 -21.00
CA GLY A 299 -30.87 -1.47 -21.25
C GLY A 299 -31.52 -0.89 -19.99
N GLN A 300 -31.29 -1.44 -18.81
CA GLN A 300 -31.82 -0.92 -17.55
C GLN A 300 -30.69 -0.74 -16.52
N LEU A 301 -30.53 0.49 -16.03
CA LEU A 301 -29.57 0.79 -14.96
C LEU A 301 -30.10 0.34 -13.59
N ILE A 302 -29.20 -0.16 -12.74
CA ILE A 302 -29.51 -0.56 -11.37
C ILE A 302 -29.63 0.72 -10.51
N PRO A 303 -30.75 0.91 -9.78
CA PRO A 303 -30.89 2.01 -8.83
C PRO A 303 -29.99 1.77 -7.63
N LEU A 304 -29.05 2.69 -7.40
CA LEU A 304 -28.08 2.63 -6.30
C LEU A 304 -28.19 3.84 -5.38
N GLU A 305 -27.85 3.63 -4.11
CA GLU A 305 -27.49 4.65 -3.13
C GLU A 305 -26.11 4.34 -2.53
N GLU A 306 -25.30 5.37 -2.23
CA GLU A 306 -24.02 5.17 -1.53
C GLU A 306 -24.26 4.72 -0.09
N TYR A 307 -23.69 3.58 0.29
CA TYR A 307 -23.93 2.92 1.56
C TYR A 307 -22.78 3.20 2.52
N SER A 308 -23.09 3.79 3.68
CA SER A 308 -22.10 4.20 4.69
C SER A 308 -22.29 3.53 6.05
N LYS A 309 -23.39 2.82 6.29
CA LYS A 309 -23.70 2.24 7.60
C LYS A 309 -22.64 1.20 8.00
N GLY A 310 -22.03 1.43 9.17
CA GLY A 310 -20.92 0.61 9.66
C GLY A 310 -19.52 1.13 9.33
N LEU A 311 -19.40 2.32 8.71
CA LEU A 311 -18.09 2.95 8.48
C LEU A 311 -17.26 3.04 9.76
N ASN A 312 -15.95 2.88 9.61
CA ASN A 312 -15.01 3.23 10.65
C ASN A 312 -14.95 4.76 10.78
N GLU A 313 -14.90 5.28 12.01
CA GLU A 313 -14.82 6.72 12.26
C GLU A 313 -13.54 7.37 11.66
N ASN A 314 -12.51 6.56 11.36
CA ASN A 314 -11.29 7.00 10.67
C ASN A 314 -11.43 7.14 9.14
N GLU A 315 -12.53 6.65 8.52
CA GLU A 315 -12.81 6.82 7.07
C GLU A 315 -13.10 8.27 6.66
N ARG A 316 -13.13 9.20 7.62
CA ARG A 316 -13.32 10.65 7.44
C ARG A 316 -12.32 11.31 6.46
N SER A 317 -12.74 12.35 5.74
CA SER A 317 -11.83 13.19 4.92
C SER A 317 -10.94 14.06 5.81
N HIS A 318 -9.62 13.81 5.83
CA HIS A 318 -8.66 14.61 6.61
C HIS A 318 -7.90 15.64 5.77
N GLN A 319 -8.33 16.91 5.86
CA GLN A 319 -7.81 18.04 5.07
C GLN A 319 -7.91 17.83 3.54
N GLN A 320 -9.01 17.23 3.06
CA GLN A 320 -9.23 16.86 1.65
C GLN A 320 -10.66 17.21 1.21
N GLN A 321 -10.86 17.38 -0.09
CA GLN A 321 -12.18 17.41 -0.73
C GLN A 321 -12.51 16.06 -1.39
N GLU A 322 -11.52 15.39 -1.98
CA GLU A 322 -11.64 14.03 -2.53
C GLU A 322 -11.58 12.97 -1.43
N GLN A 323 -12.31 11.86 -1.64
CA GLN A 323 -12.35 10.70 -0.75
C GLN A 323 -11.60 9.52 -1.39
N HIS A 324 -10.27 9.52 -1.28
CA HIS A 324 -9.48 8.33 -1.62
C HIS A 324 -9.39 7.43 -0.39
N ARG A 325 -9.78 6.15 -0.48
CA ARG A 325 -9.83 5.22 0.67
C ARG A 325 -9.71 3.76 0.23
N ILE A 326 -8.55 3.15 0.50
CA ILE A 326 -8.30 1.72 0.23
C ILE A 326 -8.75 0.77 1.34
N ALA A 327 -9.29 1.27 2.47
CA ALA A 327 -9.79 0.45 3.56
C ALA A 327 -11.16 0.95 4.06
N VAL A 328 -12.19 0.11 3.98
CA VAL A 328 -13.59 0.48 4.32
C VAL A 328 -14.32 -0.62 5.10
N ASN A 329 -15.26 -0.21 5.96
CA ASN A 329 -16.05 -1.08 6.82
C ASN A 329 -17.56 -0.87 6.61
N ARG A 330 -18.39 -1.90 6.41
CA ARG A 330 -19.85 -1.75 6.22
C ARG A 330 -20.63 -2.87 6.88
N ILE A 331 -21.81 -2.59 7.43
CA ILE A 331 -22.69 -3.63 7.98
C ILE A 331 -23.54 -4.25 6.85
N LEU A 332 -23.35 -5.54 6.60
CA LEU A 332 -24.23 -6.34 5.75
C LEU A 332 -25.47 -6.78 6.55
N THR A 333 -26.64 -6.63 5.94
CA THR A 333 -27.95 -7.00 6.50
C THR A 333 -28.56 -8.13 5.67
N PRO A 334 -29.03 -9.24 6.30
CA PRO A 334 -29.64 -10.36 5.60
C PRO A 334 -30.68 -9.96 4.54
N GLY A 335 -30.55 -10.52 3.34
CA GLY A 335 -31.47 -10.29 2.22
C GLY A 335 -31.26 -8.99 1.43
N GLU A 336 -30.23 -8.19 1.75
CA GLU A 336 -29.85 -7.02 0.93
C GLU A 336 -28.75 -7.35 -0.09
N THR A 337 -28.79 -6.67 -1.25
CA THR A 337 -27.74 -6.67 -2.27
C THR A 337 -26.86 -5.44 -2.15
N TYR A 338 -25.55 -5.65 -2.08
CA TYR A 338 -24.52 -4.63 -2.01
C TYR A 338 -23.63 -4.67 -3.25
N PHE A 339 -23.04 -3.53 -3.59
CA PHE A 339 -22.06 -3.39 -4.65
C PHE A 339 -20.79 -2.74 -4.11
N LEU A 340 -19.62 -3.31 -4.40
CA LEU A 340 -18.33 -2.69 -4.17
C LEU A 340 -17.86 -2.11 -5.50
N ARG A 341 -17.42 -0.85 -5.48
CA ARG A 341 -16.73 -0.18 -6.58
C ARG A 341 -15.29 0.01 -6.17
N VAL A 342 -14.35 -0.48 -6.97
CA VAL A 342 -12.92 -0.42 -6.70
C VAL A 342 -12.23 0.35 -7.82
N GLU A 343 -11.84 1.57 -7.51
CA GLU A 343 -11.04 2.42 -8.40
C GLU A 343 -9.57 2.16 -8.08
N ALA A 344 -9.00 1.11 -8.68
CA ALA A 344 -7.62 0.71 -8.39
C ALA A 344 -6.57 1.59 -9.09
N ASN A 345 -6.87 2.09 -10.30
CA ASN A 345 -5.94 2.81 -11.18
C ASN A 345 -4.59 2.09 -11.39
N SER A 346 -4.55 0.76 -11.27
CA SER A 346 -3.32 -0.03 -11.22
C SER A 346 -3.47 -1.35 -11.98
N PRO A 347 -2.45 -1.78 -12.74
CA PRO A 347 -2.45 -3.06 -13.45
C PRO A 347 -2.27 -4.28 -12.53
N ALA A 348 -2.24 -4.08 -11.20
CA ALA A 348 -2.17 -5.14 -10.22
C ALA A 348 -2.72 -4.69 -8.87
N TYR A 349 -3.75 -5.37 -8.37
CA TYR A 349 -4.18 -5.22 -6.98
C TYR A 349 -4.67 -6.54 -6.36
N ASP A 350 -4.58 -6.63 -5.04
CA ASP A 350 -5.16 -7.69 -4.21
C ASP A 350 -6.22 -7.04 -3.29
N LEU A 351 -7.49 -7.31 -3.55
CA LEU A 351 -8.62 -6.86 -2.75
C LEU A 351 -8.97 -7.92 -1.71
N GLU A 352 -8.54 -7.74 -0.47
CA GLU A 352 -8.91 -8.62 0.65
C GLU A 352 -10.23 -8.18 1.27
N LEU A 353 -11.18 -9.11 1.30
CA LEU A 353 -12.51 -8.95 1.89
C LEU A 353 -12.69 -9.90 3.06
N ARG A 354 -13.32 -9.43 4.14
CA ARG A 354 -13.75 -10.27 5.27
C ARG A 354 -15.21 -10.00 5.57
N SER A 355 -15.97 -11.06 5.86
CA SER A 355 -17.33 -10.97 6.39
C SER A 355 -17.36 -11.63 7.77
N VAL A 356 -17.35 -10.80 8.82
CA VAL A 356 -17.14 -11.24 10.21
C VAL A 356 -18.27 -10.77 11.12
N LYS A 357 -18.37 -11.34 12.32
CA LYS A 357 -19.23 -10.77 13.35
C LYS A 357 -18.74 -9.35 13.71
N PRO A 358 -19.60 -8.33 13.86
CA PRO A 358 -19.18 -7.05 14.44
C PRO A 358 -18.84 -7.21 15.93
N ALA A 359 -17.83 -6.48 16.41
CA ALA A 359 -17.53 -6.37 17.84
C ALA A 359 -18.64 -5.58 18.60
N PRO A 360 -18.68 -5.57 19.95
CA PRO A 360 -17.69 -6.08 20.89
C PRO A 360 -17.58 -7.61 20.94
N TYR A 361 -16.40 -8.12 21.27
CA TYR A 361 -16.14 -9.55 21.49
C TYR A 361 -15.92 -9.85 22.97
N THR A 362 -16.33 -11.05 23.39
CA THR A 362 -16.04 -11.58 24.74
C THR A 362 -14.72 -12.34 24.81
N ASP A 363 -14.22 -12.88 23.69
CA ASP A 363 -12.87 -13.45 23.59
C ASP A 363 -11.85 -12.33 23.30
N PRO A 364 -10.86 -12.10 24.18
CA PRO A 364 -9.78 -11.17 23.93
C PRO A 364 -9.00 -11.48 22.65
N ARG A 365 -8.80 -12.76 22.31
CA ARG A 365 -7.99 -13.13 21.14
C ARG A 365 -8.70 -12.77 19.84
N GLN A 366 -10.00 -13.04 19.73
CA GLN A 366 -10.83 -12.55 18.63
C GLN A 366 -10.87 -11.01 18.57
N SER A 367 -10.99 -10.34 19.71
CA SER A 367 -10.92 -8.87 19.82
C SER A 367 -9.63 -8.30 19.24
N ILE A 368 -8.46 -8.87 19.61
CA ILE A 368 -7.14 -8.46 19.12
C ILE A 368 -6.99 -8.74 17.63
N ARG A 369 -7.30 -9.96 17.14
CA ARG A 369 -7.21 -10.31 15.71
C ARG A 369 -8.08 -9.40 14.83
N HIS A 370 -9.26 -8.98 15.32
CA HIS A 370 -10.13 -8.08 14.58
C HIS A 370 -9.55 -6.65 14.53
N ALA A 371 -9.15 -6.12 15.68
CA ALA A 371 -8.53 -4.80 15.79
C ALA A 371 -7.22 -4.67 15.00
N LEU A 372 -6.36 -5.69 15.05
CA LEU A 372 -5.07 -5.72 14.34
C LEU A 372 -5.24 -5.49 12.84
N TYR A 373 -6.21 -6.16 12.22
CA TYR A 373 -6.49 -6.04 10.80
C TYR A 373 -7.01 -4.65 10.40
N ASP A 374 -8.07 -4.18 11.08
CA ASP A 374 -8.70 -2.89 10.78
C ASP A 374 -7.72 -1.73 11.05
N HIS A 375 -6.95 -1.79 12.15
CA HIS A 375 -5.96 -0.79 12.48
C HIS A 375 -4.85 -0.66 11.42
N ILE A 376 -4.28 -1.77 10.96
CA ILE A 376 -3.31 -1.76 9.85
C ILE A 376 -3.94 -1.13 8.60
N GLY A 377 -5.14 -1.58 8.20
CA GLY A 377 -5.82 -1.07 7.00
C GLY A 377 -6.17 0.42 7.08
N GLN A 378 -6.68 0.88 8.21
CA GLN A 378 -7.11 2.27 8.40
C GLN A 378 -5.94 3.25 8.53
N VAL A 379 -4.82 2.83 9.15
CA VAL A 379 -3.59 3.63 9.19
C VAL A 379 -2.95 3.68 7.81
N ASP A 380 -2.85 2.55 7.12
CA ASP A 380 -2.25 2.51 5.79
C ASP A 380 -3.04 3.35 4.77
N ALA A 381 -4.37 3.21 4.77
CA ALA A 381 -5.28 4.05 4.00
C ALA A 381 -5.23 5.55 4.39
N TRP A 382 -4.61 5.92 5.51
CA TRP A 382 -4.37 7.33 5.85
C TRP A 382 -3.11 7.88 5.18
N LEU A 383 -2.11 7.03 4.95
CA LEU A 383 -0.77 7.37 4.44
C LEU A 383 -0.67 7.28 2.92
N THR A 384 -1.16 6.19 2.34
CA THR A 384 -1.07 5.88 0.89
C THR A 384 -1.69 6.96 0.01
N ASN A 385 -2.72 7.62 0.54
CA ASN A 385 -3.36 8.85 0.07
C ASN A 385 -2.43 10.07 -0.10
N ARG A 386 -1.11 9.97 0.07
CA ARG A 386 -0.15 11.09 -0.03
C ARG A 386 0.90 10.84 -1.14
N PRO A 387 1.08 11.76 -2.10
CA PRO A 387 0.24 12.93 -2.37
C PRO A 387 -1.17 12.52 -2.83
N ARG A 388 -2.14 13.43 -2.67
CA ARG A 388 -3.57 13.13 -2.93
C ARG A 388 -3.84 13.12 -4.43
N GLY A 389 -4.64 12.17 -4.94
CA GLY A 389 -4.89 12.01 -6.38
C GLY A 389 -3.60 11.72 -7.18
N ALA A 390 -2.74 10.85 -6.65
CA ALA A 390 -1.48 10.46 -7.28
C ALA A 390 -1.70 9.63 -8.57
N SER A 391 -0.90 9.97 -9.59
CA SER A 391 -0.59 9.15 -10.76
C SER A 391 0.90 8.77 -10.71
N VAL A 392 1.34 7.85 -11.59
CA VAL A 392 2.77 7.51 -11.73
C VAL A 392 3.58 8.76 -12.08
N ASP A 393 3.13 9.55 -13.04
CA ASP A 393 3.65 10.89 -13.36
C ASP A 393 3.86 11.73 -12.09
N ARG A 394 2.81 11.86 -11.24
CA ARG A 394 2.92 12.63 -10.00
C ARG A 394 3.94 12.04 -9.02
N ARG A 395 4.14 10.71 -8.96
CA ARG A 395 5.18 10.08 -8.11
C ARG A 395 6.60 10.33 -8.60
N ILE A 396 6.76 10.47 -9.91
CA ILE A 396 8.03 10.84 -10.54
C ILE A 396 8.29 12.35 -10.36
N ARG A 397 7.28 13.21 -10.50
CA ARG A 397 7.39 14.67 -10.35
C ARG A 397 7.55 15.14 -8.91
N ASP A 398 6.75 14.63 -7.97
CA ASP A 398 6.66 15.19 -6.62
C ASP A 398 7.95 14.89 -5.83
N SER A 399 8.79 15.91 -5.67
CA SER A 399 10.02 15.83 -4.87
C SER A 399 9.75 15.53 -3.40
N GLY A 400 8.57 15.90 -2.90
CA GLY A 400 8.18 15.96 -1.49
C GLY A 400 7.74 14.65 -0.81
N ASN A 401 6.88 14.81 0.20
CA ASN A 401 6.36 13.79 1.11
C ASN A 401 5.52 12.70 0.39
N LEU A 402 6.20 11.77 -0.27
CA LEU A 402 5.62 10.52 -0.75
C LEU A 402 5.17 9.65 0.42
N LEU A 403 3.98 9.05 0.26
CA LEU A 403 3.43 7.97 1.09
C LEU A 403 3.26 8.36 2.56
N GLY A 404 3.24 9.65 2.86
CA GLY A 404 2.98 10.15 4.20
C GLY A 404 4.13 9.94 5.17
N THR A 405 5.38 9.83 4.72
CA THR A 405 6.56 9.69 5.60
C THR A 405 6.60 10.70 6.74
N ASN A 406 6.13 11.94 6.53
CA ASN A 406 6.05 12.94 7.62
C ASN A 406 4.86 12.67 8.57
N CYS A 407 3.73 12.17 8.06
CA CYS A 407 2.61 11.76 8.92
C CYS A 407 2.99 10.54 9.78
N MET A 408 3.84 9.67 9.23
CA MET A 408 4.56 8.58 9.89
C MET A 408 5.68 9.09 10.83
N SER A 409 5.63 10.35 11.31
CA SER A 409 6.32 10.83 12.52
C SER A 409 5.37 11.17 13.67
N CYS A 410 4.05 11.10 13.44
CA CYS A 410 3.01 11.46 14.41
C CYS A 410 2.17 10.22 14.79
N HIS A 411 0.91 10.43 15.21
CA HIS A 411 -0.04 9.40 15.61
C HIS A 411 -0.21 8.20 14.65
N THR A 412 0.13 8.32 13.35
CA THR A 412 0.01 7.20 12.40
C THR A 412 1.08 6.12 12.59
N GLN A 413 2.19 6.42 13.29
CA GLN A 413 3.19 5.39 13.64
C GLN A 413 2.65 4.25 14.50
N SER A 414 1.51 4.48 15.15
CA SER A 414 0.80 3.46 15.91
C SER A 414 0.37 2.27 15.04
N GLY A 415 0.25 2.42 13.71
CA GLY A 415 0.10 1.30 12.76
C GLY A 415 1.35 0.42 12.58
N VAL A 416 2.48 0.76 13.22
CA VAL A 416 3.70 -0.07 13.26
C VAL A 416 3.90 -0.65 14.65
N TRP A 417 3.99 0.20 15.69
CA TRP A 417 4.26 -0.29 17.05
C TRP A 417 3.10 -1.06 17.68
N GLY A 418 1.85 -0.67 17.40
CA GLY A 418 0.66 -1.37 17.89
C GLY A 418 0.57 -2.81 17.38
N PRO A 419 0.71 -3.03 16.06
CA PRO A 419 0.85 -4.37 15.50
C PRO A 419 2.09 -5.11 16.01
N ALA A 420 3.26 -4.48 16.07
CA ALA A 420 4.51 -5.16 16.43
C ALA A 420 4.45 -5.88 17.79
N VAL A 421 3.85 -5.26 18.82
CA VAL A 421 3.68 -5.91 20.13
C VAL A 421 2.66 -7.06 20.08
N ALA A 422 1.64 -6.99 19.24
CA ALA A 422 0.76 -8.15 19.03
C ALA A 422 1.52 -9.31 18.38
N LEU A 423 2.40 -9.04 17.42
CA LEU A 423 3.28 -10.06 16.80
C LEU A 423 4.27 -10.65 17.82
N GLU A 424 4.79 -9.84 18.76
CA GLU A 424 5.65 -10.26 19.89
C GLU A 424 4.94 -11.30 20.77
N ASN A 425 3.60 -11.27 20.79
CA ASN A 425 2.74 -12.16 21.57
C ASN A 425 2.01 -13.20 20.68
N GLY A 426 2.56 -13.55 19.53
CA GLY A 426 2.14 -14.69 18.70
C GLY A 426 0.98 -14.45 17.73
N TYR A 427 0.48 -13.22 17.63
CA TYR A 427 -0.52 -12.85 16.62
C TYR A 427 0.10 -12.72 15.22
N HIS A 428 -0.73 -12.77 14.17
CA HIS A 428 -0.29 -12.75 12.77
C HIS A 428 -1.07 -11.71 11.95
N VAL A 429 -0.40 -11.02 11.04
CA VAL A 429 -1.01 -10.08 10.07
C VAL A 429 -1.66 -10.86 8.91
N LYS A 430 -2.85 -10.42 8.46
CA LYS A 430 -3.48 -10.94 7.23
C LYS A 430 -3.26 -10.03 6.02
N ASN A 431 -3.51 -8.73 6.19
CA ASN A 431 -3.27 -7.67 5.19
C ASN A 431 -1.76 -7.32 5.10
N VAL A 432 -0.94 -8.33 4.79
CA VAL A 432 0.54 -8.27 4.87
C VAL A 432 1.16 -7.17 4.02
N GLN A 433 0.61 -6.86 2.84
CA GLN A 433 1.15 -5.82 1.96
C GLN A 433 1.04 -4.43 2.58
N LEU A 434 -0.10 -4.14 3.21
CA LEU A 434 -0.34 -2.85 3.87
C LEU A 434 0.64 -2.69 5.03
N PHE A 435 0.82 -3.73 5.85
CA PHE A 435 1.80 -3.69 6.94
C PHE A 435 3.25 -3.55 6.43
N HIS A 436 3.60 -4.21 5.32
CA HIS A 436 4.88 -4.00 4.63
C HIS A 436 5.08 -2.56 4.16
N HIS A 437 4.03 -1.92 3.65
CA HIS A 437 4.07 -0.51 3.27
C HIS A 437 4.22 0.42 4.49
N LEU A 438 3.57 0.12 5.62
CA LEU A 438 3.77 0.81 6.90
C LEU A 438 5.22 0.68 7.41
N ILE A 439 5.80 -0.52 7.39
CA ILE A 439 7.20 -0.78 7.77
C ILE A 439 8.17 0.01 6.87
N ASN A 440 7.96 -0.04 5.56
CA ASN A 440 8.76 0.72 4.60
C ASN A 440 8.68 2.22 4.90
N THR A 441 7.48 2.75 5.09
CA THR A 441 7.25 4.18 5.38
C THR A 441 7.85 4.59 6.74
N CYS A 442 7.88 3.70 7.73
CA CYS A 442 8.51 3.91 9.03
C CYS A 442 10.02 4.14 8.90
N TYR A 443 10.76 3.19 8.32
CA TYR A 443 12.20 3.36 8.09
C TYR A 443 12.49 4.57 7.17
N GLN A 444 11.64 4.82 6.16
CA GLN A 444 11.79 5.94 5.24
C GLN A 444 11.40 7.31 5.84
N SER A 445 10.87 7.36 7.07
CA SER A 445 10.60 8.61 7.78
C SER A 445 11.87 9.16 8.49
N LEU A 446 12.89 8.33 8.68
CA LEU A 446 14.13 8.67 9.35
C LEU A 446 15.25 9.01 8.36
N ARG A 447 15.31 10.27 7.91
CA ARG A 447 16.35 10.73 7.00
C ARG A 447 17.76 10.72 7.65
N PRO A 448 18.83 10.27 6.96
CA PRO A 448 20.20 10.20 7.48
C PRO A 448 21.04 11.50 7.67
N THR A 449 20.66 12.69 7.15
CA THR A 449 21.67 13.72 6.78
C THR A 449 21.46 15.15 7.29
N ASN A 450 22.04 15.48 8.45
CA ASN A 450 22.00 16.81 9.12
C ASN A 450 22.56 18.04 8.36
N VAL A 451 22.90 17.93 7.07
CA VAL A 451 23.76 18.88 6.35
C VAL A 451 22.97 19.91 5.51
N LEU A 452 21.71 19.64 5.14
CA LEU A 452 20.93 20.51 4.25
C LEU A 452 19.97 21.45 5.02
N LYS A 453 20.54 22.31 5.88
CA LYS A 453 19.78 23.20 6.76
C LYS A 453 18.84 24.16 6.02
N ASP A 454 19.19 24.59 4.81
CA ASP A 454 18.42 25.60 4.06
C ASP A 454 17.44 25.00 3.03
N ALA A 455 17.71 23.81 2.50
CA ALA A 455 16.79 23.04 1.64
C ALA A 455 15.44 22.75 2.33
N ALA A 456 15.48 22.71 3.66
CA ALA A 456 14.41 22.52 4.63
C ALA A 456 13.21 23.48 4.45
N ASN A 457 13.46 24.77 4.22
CA ASN A 457 12.41 25.78 4.40
C ASN A 457 11.63 26.10 3.11
N ASN A 458 12.22 25.87 1.93
CA ASN A 458 11.77 26.51 0.68
C ASN A 458 11.13 25.57 -0.35
N THR A 459 11.06 24.27 -0.10
CA THR A 459 10.78 23.24 -1.14
C THR A 459 9.49 22.45 -0.95
N SER A 460 8.77 22.66 0.15
CA SER A 460 7.85 21.66 0.75
C SER A 460 8.53 20.33 1.15
N LEU A 461 9.85 20.18 0.97
CA LEU A 461 10.70 19.27 1.75
C LEU A 461 10.93 19.95 3.11
N ALA A 462 9.88 20.04 3.92
CA ALA A 462 10.06 20.37 5.33
C ALA A 462 11.21 19.49 5.88
N PRO A 463 12.11 20.04 6.71
CA PRO A 463 13.13 19.21 7.33
C PRO A 463 12.42 18.13 8.15
N LEU A 464 13.18 17.13 8.56
CA LEU A 464 13.67 17.03 9.93
C LEU A 464 14.45 15.73 9.95
N ASP A 465 15.76 15.87 10.18
CA ASP A 465 16.63 14.72 10.24
C ASP A 465 16.17 13.83 11.40
N LEU A 466 15.94 12.57 11.06
CA LEU A 466 15.38 11.56 11.95
C LEU A 466 13.97 11.90 12.50
N GLY A 467 12.99 12.14 11.61
CA GLY A 467 11.56 12.29 11.94
C GLY A 467 11.17 13.73 12.30
N ASP A 468 9.87 14.04 12.39
CA ASP A 468 9.29 15.40 12.58
C ASP A 468 9.68 16.08 13.92
N GLY A 469 10.97 16.44 14.03
CA GLY A 469 11.62 17.04 15.18
C GLY A 469 11.87 16.07 16.34
N PRO A 470 12.41 16.57 17.47
CA PRO A 470 12.77 15.73 18.61
C PRO A 470 11.63 14.84 19.14
N ALA A 471 10.38 15.25 18.96
CA ALA A 471 9.20 14.43 19.22
C ALA A 471 9.04 13.31 18.18
N GLY A 472 9.01 13.65 16.89
CA GLY A 472 8.91 12.67 15.79
C GLY A 472 10.02 11.61 15.83
N THR A 473 11.26 11.99 16.16
CA THR A 473 12.38 11.06 16.35
C THR A 473 12.10 10.00 17.42
N ARG A 474 11.50 10.41 18.54
CA ARG A 474 11.22 9.53 19.68
C ARG A 474 10.05 8.59 19.40
N VAL A 475 9.04 9.03 18.64
CA VAL A 475 8.02 8.09 18.12
C VAL A 475 8.69 7.09 17.17
N ALA A 476 9.44 7.58 16.17
CA ALA A 476 10.04 6.75 15.12
C ALA A 476 10.99 5.69 15.66
N GLY A 477 11.83 6.07 16.63
CA GLY A 477 12.69 5.13 17.33
C GLY A 477 11.90 4.08 18.11
N HIS A 478 10.83 4.47 18.80
CA HIS A 478 9.94 3.53 19.50
C HIS A 478 9.29 2.55 18.51
N ALA A 479 8.81 3.04 17.37
CA ALA A 479 8.24 2.19 16.32
C ALA A 479 9.24 1.18 15.73
N ILE A 480 10.47 1.61 15.47
CA ILE A 480 11.54 0.73 14.99
C ILE A 480 11.98 -0.27 16.07
N VAL A 481 12.16 0.16 17.31
CA VAL A 481 12.56 -0.75 18.40
C VAL A 481 11.46 -1.76 18.74
N ALA A 482 10.19 -1.38 18.59
CA ALA A 482 9.06 -2.31 18.68
C ALA A 482 9.08 -3.33 17.52
N LEU A 483 9.28 -2.86 16.29
CA LEU A 483 9.32 -3.71 15.10
C LEU A 483 10.51 -4.69 15.13
N GLU A 484 11.69 -4.22 15.53
CA GLU A 484 12.93 -5.02 15.55
C GLU A 484 13.01 -6.03 16.72
N ARG A 485 11.96 -6.15 17.53
CA ARG A 485 11.75 -7.32 18.41
C ARG A 485 11.16 -8.53 17.68
N VAL A 486 10.45 -8.30 16.58
CA VAL A 486 9.64 -9.33 15.89
C VAL A 486 10.09 -9.62 14.48
N MET A 487 10.96 -8.78 13.90
CA MET A 487 11.62 -9.03 12.63
C MET A 487 13.04 -8.47 12.61
N THR A 488 13.92 -9.10 11.84
CA THR A 488 15.25 -8.55 11.55
C THR A 488 15.12 -7.33 10.64
N PRO A 489 15.79 -6.20 10.92
CA PRO A 489 15.85 -5.09 9.98
C PRO A 489 16.70 -5.49 8.77
N ARG A 490 16.22 -5.18 7.55
CA ARG A 490 16.98 -5.42 6.33
C ARG A 490 18.27 -4.60 6.29
N THR A 491 19.26 -5.08 5.55
CA THR A 491 20.63 -4.53 5.53
C THR A 491 20.67 -3.00 5.44
N LEU A 492 20.04 -2.37 4.43
CA LEU A 492 20.05 -0.91 4.24
C LEU A 492 19.16 -0.10 5.22
N GLN A 493 18.48 -0.79 6.13
CA GLN A 493 17.64 -0.20 7.19
C GLN A 493 18.23 -0.44 8.60
N SER A 494 19.17 -1.39 8.73
CA SER A 494 19.75 -1.90 9.98
C SER A 494 20.33 -0.87 10.95
N LYS A 495 20.81 0.28 10.46
CA LYS A 495 21.44 1.31 11.31
C LYS A 495 20.48 2.41 11.78
N GLN A 496 19.20 2.37 11.39
CA GLN A 496 18.24 3.42 11.74
C GLN A 496 17.97 3.52 13.24
N GLN A 497 17.83 2.39 13.94
CA GLN A 497 17.73 2.36 15.40
C GLN A 497 18.90 3.08 16.09
N LEU A 498 20.14 2.81 15.63
CA LEU A 498 21.35 3.42 16.15
C LEU A 498 21.42 4.92 15.83
N ARG A 499 21.02 5.34 14.62
CA ARG A 499 20.91 6.76 14.27
C ARG A 499 19.95 7.51 15.20
N THR A 500 18.76 6.96 15.45
CA THR A 500 17.78 7.55 16.37
C THR A 500 18.31 7.65 17.80
N ALA A 501 18.97 6.60 18.31
CA ALA A 501 19.60 6.64 19.63
C ALA A 501 20.68 7.73 19.74
N ASN A 502 21.53 7.89 18.72
CA ASN A 502 22.52 8.95 18.66
C ASN A 502 21.91 10.36 18.64
N PHE A 503 20.82 10.56 17.89
CA PHE A 503 20.14 11.86 17.81
C PHE A 503 19.41 12.23 19.11
N ILE A 504 18.93 11.24 19.87
CA ILE A 504 18.41 11.47 21.22
C ILE A 504 19.48 12.06 22.15
N LEU A 505 20.75 11.67 22.01
CA LEU A 505 21.87 12.25 22.77
C LEU A 505 22.21 13.69 22.32
N GLN A 506 21.82 14.08 21.11
CA GLN A 506 22.15 15.37 20.48
C GLN A 506 20.97 16.36 20.48
N SER A 507 19.77 15.95 20.92
CA SER A 507 18.55 16.74 20.84
C SER A 507 17.90 16.96 22.21
N ALA A 508 17.35 18.17 22.41
CA ALA A 508 16.57 18.48 23.60
C ALA A 508 15.34 17.56 23.75
N ASP A 509 14.92 17.33 24.98
CA ASP A 509 13.70 16.57 25.26
C ASP A 509 12.45 17.44 24.98
N PRO A 510 11.50 16.98 24.14
CA PRO A 510 10.28 17.71 23.88
C PRO A 510 9.32 17.68 25.08
N GLY A 511 8.42 18.66 25.18
CA GLY A 511 7.41 18.70 26.25
C GLY A 511 6.25 17.69 26.13
N GLY A 512 6.23 16.88 25.06
CA GLY A 512 5.21 15.88 24.77
C GLY A 512 5.36 15.31 23.36
N ILE A 513 4.53 14.32 23.01
CA ILE A 513 4.48 13.72 21.68
C ILE A 513 3.15 14.11 21.00
N ASN A 514 3.21 14.72 19.83
CA ASN A 514 2.01 15.29 19.19
C ASN A 514 1.12 14.20 18.54
N ALA A 515 0.12 13.73 19.28
CA ALA A 515 -1.04 13.03 18.72
C ALA A 515 -2.12 14.04 18.30
N ALA A 516 -2.98 13.67 17.34
CA ALA A 516 -3.95 14.58 16.71
C ALA A 516 -5.16 14.92 17.61
N GLY A 517 -4.93 15.70 18.67
CA GLY A 517 -5.92 16.22 19.61
C GLY A 517 -5.57 15.92 21.07
N PRO A 518 -6.27 16.56 22.04
CA PRO A 518 -6.14 16.21 23.45
C PRO A 518 -6.57 14.75 23.70
N GLY A 519 -5.88 14.05 24.59
CA GLY A 519 -6.24 12.68 25.01
C GLY A 519 -5.47 11.54 24.31
N ALA A 520 -4.21 11.73 23.93
CA ALA A 520 -3.24 10.63 23.71
C ALA A 520 -1.80 11.18 23.65
N ASN A 521 -0.83 10.47 24.22
CA ASN A 521 0.62 10.78 24.14
C ASN A 521 1.01 12.22 24.58
N VAL A 522 0.23 12.85 25.45
CA VAL A 522 0.54 14.19 25.99
C VAL A 522 1.28 14.03 27.32
N GLY A 523 2.34 14.81 27.55
CA GLY A 523 3.09 14.82 28.81
C GLY A 523 4.53 14.32 28.68
N GLN A 524 5.27 14.39 29.80
CA GLN A 524 6.68 14.01 29.84
C GLN A 524 6.87 12.50 30.03
N GLY A 525 5.90 11.79 30.62
CA GLY A 525 6.00 10.36 30.85
C GLY A 525 6.19 9.57 29.55
N VAL A 526 5.38 9.83 28.52
CA VAL A 526 5.52 9.14 27.22
C VAL A 526 6.85 9.47 26.53
N VAL A 527 7.35 10.71 26.66
CA VAL A 527 8.62 11.15 26.07
C VAL A 527 9.78 10.35 26.65
N TYR A 528 9.86 10.24 27.98
CA TYR A 528 10.94 9.52 28.64
C TYR A 528 10.76 8.00 28.55
N ASN A 529 9.54 7.47 28.48
CA ASN A 529 9.28 6.04 28.26
C ASN A 529 9.82 5.60 26.88
N TYR A 530 9.41 6.29 25.81
CA TYR A 530 9.87 5.98 24.44
C TYR A 530 11.37 6.21 24.27
N THR A 531 11.90 7.30 24.82
CA THR A 531 13.35 7.57 24.83
C THR A 531 14.11 6.47 25.58
N GLY A 532 13.55 6.00 26.69
CA GLY A 532 14.08 4.91 27.51
C GLY A 532 14.22 3.61 26.75
N GLU A 533 13.15 3.16 26.10
CA GLU A 533 13.15 1.95 25.29
C GLU A 533 14.20 2.00 24.16
N ILE A 534 14.35 3.17 23.51
CA ILE A 534 15.36 3.37 22.45
C ILE A 534 16.78 3.26 23.00
N LEU A 535 17.07 3.94 24.11
CA LEU A 535 18.38 3.92 24.76
C LEU A 535 18.71 2.56 25.37
N ALA A 536 17.72 1.86 25.93
CA ALA A 536 17.85 0.51 26.45
C ALA A 536 18.21 -0.49 25.34
N ASN A 537 17.56 -0.40 24.18
CA ASN A 537 17.89 -1.21 23.02
C ASN A 537 19.30 -0.89 22.46
N ALA A 538 19.67 0.39 22.40
CA ALA A 538 21.01 0.82 21.99
C ALA A 538 22.10 0.32 22.96
N TRP A 539 21.87 0.42 24.27
CA TRP A 539 22.77 -0.14 25.30
C TRP A 539 22.87 -1.67 25.17
N LEU A 540 21.74 -2.37 25.00
CA LEU A 540 21.69 -3.82 24.86
C LEU A 540 22.54 -4.30 23.67
N ARG A 541 22.46 -3.60 22.53
CA ARG A 541 23.15 -3.98 21.28
C ARG A 541 24.59 -3.49 21.18
N GLN A 542 24.88 -2.24 21.56
CA GLN A 542 26.19 -1.61 21.34
C GLN A 542 27.13 -1.69 22.55
N LYS A 543 26.58 -1.85 23.78
CA LYS A 543 27.35 -1.86 25.05
C LYS A 543 28.22 -0.60 25.27
N GLU A 544 27.86 0.51 24.65
CA GLU A 544 28.54 1.80 24.84
C GLU A 544 28.00 2.55 26.07
N GLU A 545 28.88 2.96 26.98
CA GLU A 545 28.53 3.61 28.25
C GLU A 545 27.64 4.86 28.07
N ARG A 546 27.81 5.63 27.00
CA ARG A 546 26.98 6.82 26.72
C ARG A 546 25.47 6.54 26.69
N PHE A 547 25.05 5.36 26.22
CA PHE A 547 23.62 4.99 26.22
C PHE A 547 23.13 4.63 27.63
N PHE A 548 23.99 3.99 28.44
CA PHE A 548 23.69 3.71 29.84
C PHE A 548 23.56 5.00 30.67
N ARG A 549 24.52 5.93 30.55
CA ARG A 549 24.47 7.24 31.21
C ARG A 549 23.26 8.07 30.79
N ALA A 550 22.88 8.01 29.52
CA ALA A 550 21.66 8.67 29.04
C ALA A 550 20.39 8.04 29.64
N MET A 551 20.35 6.72 29.89
CA MET A 551 19.24 6.11 30.64
C MET A 551 19.18 6.59 32.09
N GLU A 552 20.32 6.74 32.78
CA GLU A 552 20.39 7.31 34.14
C GLU A 552 19.83 8.75 34.16
N GLU A 553 20.21 9.57 33.18
CA GLU A 553 19.69 10.93 32.99
C GLU A 553 18.16 10.93 32.77
N LYS A 554 17.64 10.04 31.91
CA LYS A 554 16.19 9.96 31.67
C LYS A 554 15.44 9.37 32.86
N ALA A 555 16.04 8.47 33.65
CA ALA A 555 15.47 7.97 34.89
C ALA A 555 15.32 9.08 35.94
N ALA A 556 16.36 9.90 36.15
CA ALA A 556 16.29 11.05 37.05
C ALA A 556 15.23 12.08 36.61
N LYS A 557 15.11 12.33 35.29
CA LYS A 557 14.05 13.18 34.73
C LYS A 557 12.65 12.56 34.86
N MET A 558 12.52 11.24 34.70
CA MET A 558 11.26 10.50 34.85
C MET A 558 10.71 10.58 36.28
N LEU A 559 11.59 10.50 37.30
CA LEU A 559 11.17 10.69 38.71
C LEU A 559 10.55 12.07 38.95
N THR A 560 11.02 13.10 38.24
CA THR A 560 10.65 14.51 38.47
C THR A 560 9.60 15.06 37.50
N ILE A 561 8.93 14.22 36.70
CA ILE A 561 7.87 14.68 35.80
C ILE A 561 6.71 15.34 36.52
N ASN A 562 6.16 16.39 35.92
CA ASN A 562 4.87 16.91 36.33
C ASN A 562 3.76 16.01 35.76
N VAL A 563 3.20 15.14 36.63
CA VAL A 563 2.09 14.24 36.28
C VAL A 563 0.85 15.07 35.94
N LYS A 564 0.55 15.17 34.64
CA LYS A 564 -0.63 15.89 34.12
C LYS A 564 -1.78 14.95 33.81
N TYR A 565 -1.46 13.71 33.44
CA TYR A 565 -2.43 12.70 33.05
C TYR A 565 -2.17 11.36 33.74
N ALA A 566 -3.20 10.52 33.89
CA ALA A 566 -3.03 9.17 34.42
C ALA A 566 -2.04 8.33 33.58
N ASP A 567 -1.95 8.60 32.27
CA ASP A 567 -0.94 8.03 31.37
C ASP A 567 0.52 8.24 31.83
N ASP A 568 0.84 9.38 32.47
CA ASP A 568 2.19 9.65 32.95
C ASP A 568 2.62 8.62 34.02
N LEU A 569 1.69 8.16 34.86
CA LEU A 569 1.92 7.12 35.88
C LEU A 569 2.18 5.76 35.20
N GLY A 570 1.32 5.39 34.25
CA GLY A 570 1.45 4.14 33.50
C GLY A 570 2.78 4.05 32.74
N HIS A 571 3.15 5.12 32.04
CA HIS A 571 4.42 5.22 31.33
C HIS A 571 5.64 5.24 32.25
N ARG A 572 5.53 5.83 33.45
CA ARG A 572 6.62 5.84 34.43
C ARG A 572 6.90 4.46 34.99
N ILE A 573 5.86 3.70 35.34
CA ILE A 573 6.01 2.31 35.78
C ILE A 573 6.54 1.43 34.63
N GLU A 574 5.99 1.54 33.41
CA GLU A 574 6.46 0.74 32.26
C GLU A 574 7.95 1.03 31.97
N PHE A 575 8.37 2.29 31.98
CA PHE A 575 9.78 2.66 31.83
C PHE A 575 10.66 1.97 32.87
N PHE A 576 10.35 2.10 34.16
CA PHE A 576 11.21 1.57 35.24
C PHE A 576 11.21 0.04 35.36
N LYS A 577 10.12 -0.64 34.96
CA LYS A 577 9.99 -2.11 35.12
C LYS A 577 10.14 -2.92 33.83
N ARG A 578 10.08 -2.28 32.65
CA ARG A 578 10.27 -2.94 31.34
C ARG A 578 11.54 -2.51 30.60
N TYR A 579 11.94 -1.24 30.67
CA TYR A 579 13.03 -0.71 29.82
C TYR A 579 14.29 -0.32 30.60
N PHE A 580 14.16 0.22 31.81
CA PHE A 580 15.29 0.47 32.69
C PHE A 580 15.91 -0.87 33.17
N PRO A 581 17.24 -1.01 33.28
CA PRO A 581 17.86 -2.29 33.66
C PRO A 581 17.40 -2.75 35.06
N GLN A 582 16.88 -3.98 35.17
CA GLN A 582 16.42 -4.50 36.48
C GLN A 582 17.59 -4.87 37.40
N ASP A 583 18.78 -5.07 36.84
CA ASP A 583 20.08 -5.24 37.49
C ASP A 583 20.91 -3.94 37.46
N TYR A 584 20.27 -2.77 37.38
CA TYR A 584 20.91 -1.46 37.20
C TYR A 584 22.12 -1.22 38.13
N VAL A 585 21.97 -1.43 39.44
CA VAL A 585 23.05 -1.22 40.42
C VAL A 585 24.25 -2.13 40.13
N VAL A 586 24.03 -3.36 39.64
CA VAL A 586 25.10 -4.29 39.25
C VAL A 586 25.82 -3.78 38.01
N GLN A 587 25.10 -3.37 36.96
CA GLN A 587 25.71 -2.83 35.75
C GLN A 587 26.46 -1.51 36.01
N ALA A 588 25.89 -0.61 36.82
CA ALA A 588 26.53 0.63 37.24
C ALA A 588 27.81 0.37 38.05
N THR A 589 27.79 -0.63 38.95
CA THR A 589 28.97 -1.06 39.71
C THR A 589 30.06 -1.61 38.80
N GLN A 590 29.71 -2.46 37.83
CA GLN A 590 30.66 -2.99 36.84
C GLN A 590 31.29 -1.90 35.97
N LEU A 591 30.52 -0.86 35.59
CA LEU A 591 31.04 0.29 34.85
C LEU A 591 31.96 1.14 35.73
N ALA A 592 31.57 1.44 36.97
CA ALA A 592 32.41 2.18 37.92
C ALA A 592 33.75 1.47 38.19
N GLN A 593 33.74 0.13 38.31
CA GLN A 593 34.93 -0.70 38.50
C GLN A 593 35.89 -0.74 37.30
N ARG A 594 35.43 -0.35 36.09
CA ARG A 594 36.31 -0.20 34.91
C ARG A 594 37.01 1.16 34.85
N GLY A 595 36.59 2.12 35.68
CA GLY A 595 37.20 3.44 35.77
C GLY A 595 38.55 3.43 36.52
N THR A 596 39.39 4.42 36.23
CA THR A 596 40.74 4.57 36.81
C THR A 596 40.80 5.35 38.12
N HIS A 597 39.66 5.83 38.63
CA HIS A 597 39.58 6.72 39.79
C HIS A 597 38.78 6.08 40.93
N GLU A 598 39.49 5.56 41.93
CA GLU A 598 38.90 4.83 43.06
C GLU A 598 38.00 5.72 43.93
N GLU A 599 38.40 6.97 44.20
CA GLU A 599 37.62 7.91 45.01
C GLU A 599 36.26 8.28 44.39
N THR A 600 36.14 8.25 43.06
CA THR A 600 34.86 8.52 42.37
C THR A 600 34.04 7.25 42.14
N ARG A 601 34.69 6.07 42.02
CA ARG A 601 34.04 4.75 41.88
C ARG A 601 32.98 4.53 42.95
N ASP A 602 33.34 4.70 44.22
CA ASP A 602 32.46 4.35 45.34
C ASP A 602 31.28 5.35 45.44
N GLY A 603 31.51 6.63 45.09
CA GLY A 603 30.46 7.64 44.95
C GLY A 603 29.48 7.35 43.80
N PHE A 604 29.95 6.81 42.66
CA PHE A 604 29.07 6.37 41.57
C PHE A 604 28.20 5.18 41.98
N ILE A 605 28.78 4.18 42.66
CA ILE A 605 28.05 3.01 43.16
C ILE A 605 26.95 3.43 44.14
N GLU A 606 27.27 4.34 45.06
CA GLU A 606 26.32 4.85 46.04
C GLU A 606 25.20 5.69 45.40
N THR A 607 25.54 6.54 44.43
CA THR A 607 24.55 7.29 43.63
C THR A 607 23.59 6.34 42.89
N ALA A 608 24.08 5.23 42.35
CA ALA A 608 23.25 4.23 41.68
C ALA A 608 22.27 3.54 42.64
N LYS A 609 22.70 3.16 43.85
CA LYS A 609 21.78 2.62 44.88
C LYS A 609 20.69 3.63 45.24
N GLN A 610 21.05 4.88 45.51
CA GLN A 610 20.10 5.93 45.87
C GLN A 610 19.12 6.26 44.75
N LEU A 611 19.53 6.11 43.47
CA LEU A 611 18.61 6.21 42.34
C LEU A 611 17.65 5.02 42.32
N GLN A 612 18.13 3.79 42.51
CA GLN A 612 17.31 2.59 42.57
C GLN A 612 16.25 2.66 43.68
N GLU A 613 16.63 3.07 44.89
CA GLU A 613 15.70 3.24 46.02
C GLU A 613 14.57 4.25 45.72
N LYS A 614 14.92 5.38 45.08
CA LYS A 614 13.93 6.39 44.63
C LYS A 614 13.01 5.83 43.54
N ILE A 615 13.53 5.00 42.64
CA ILE A 615 12.74 4.34 41.60
C ILE A 615 11.72 3.39 42.22
N ASP A 616 12.14 2.51 43.13
CA ASP A 616 11.23 1.53 43.73
C ASP A 616 10.17 2.20 44.61
N ALA A 617 10.53 3.25 45.36
CA ALA A 617 9.58 4.07 46.11
C ALA A 617 8.55 4.78 45.20
N GLN A 618 9.00 5.36 44.07
CA GLN A 618 8.11 6.04 43.14
C GLN A 618 7.17 5.07 42.41
N VAL A 619 7.66 3.89 42.01
CA VAL A 619 6.85 2.84 41.37
C VAL A 619 5.77 2.32 42.33
N ALA A 620 6.10 2.11 43.61
CA ALA A 620 5.10 1.73 44.62
C ALA A 620 4.02 2.80 44.81
N SER A 621 4.42 4.07 44.88
CA SER A 621 3.51 5.23 44.98
C SER A 621 2.57 5.35 43.76
N ASP A 622 3.11 5.16 42.56
CA ASP A 622 2.33 5.23 41.31
C ASP A 622 1.36 4.05 41.17
N LEU A 623 1.78 2.84 41.58
CA LEU A 623 0.91 1.65 41.60
C LEU A 623 -0.27 1.88 42.54
N GLN A 624 -0.02 2.35 43.77
CA GLN A 624 -1.08 2.65 44.72
C GLN A 624 -2.03 3.71 44.16
N ARG A 625 -1.50 4.81 43.60
CA ARG A 625 -2.30 5.86 42.97
C ARG A 625 -3.16 5.33 41.83
N LEU A 626 -2.63 4.49 40.94
CA LEU A 626 -3.40 3.89 39.85
C LEU A 626 -4.53 3.00 40.36
N LEU A 627 -4.31 2.21 41.42
CA LEU A 627 -5.35 1.39 42.03
C LEU A 627 -6.46 2.22 42.69
N GLU A 628 -6.10 3.32 43.36
CA GLU A 628 -7.06 4.20 44.06
C GLU A 628 -7.91 5.06 43.12
N ILE A 629 -7.42 5.41 41.93
CA ILE A 629 -8.16 6.22 40.94
C ILE A 629 -8.90 5.41 39.86
N GLN A 630 -8.97 4.08 39.99
CA GLN A 630 -9.77 3.25 39.06
C GLN A 630 -11.26 3.60 39.21
N LEU A 631 -11.97 3.73 38.09
CA LEU A 631 -13.41 3.99 38.07
C LEU A 631 -14.22 2.71 38.29
N ASP A 632 -15.44 2.84 38.82
CA ASP A 632 -16.37 1.73 39.08
C ASP A 632 -16.66 0.85 37.85
N ASP A 633 -16.53 1.39 36.63
CA ASP A 633 -16.73 0.66 35.38
C ASP A 633 -15.51 -0.19 34.96
N GLY A 634 -14.42 -0.13 35.73
CA GLY A 634 -13.13 -0.80 35.53
C GLY A 634 -12.10 0.01 34.73
N GLY A 635 -12.45 1.17 34.19
CA GLY A 635 -11.55 2.01 33.38
C GLY A 635 -10.78 3.07 34.18
N TRP A 636 -9.92 3.81 33.47
CA TRP A 636 -9.28 5.04 33.94
C TRP A 636 -9.62 6.18 33.00
N GLY A 637 -9.81 7.38 33.56
CA GLY A 637 -9.85 8.61 32.78
C GLY A 637 -8.48 9.27 32.68
N PHE A 638 -8.38 10.36 31.91
CA PHE A 638 -7.13 11.12 31.81
C PHE A 638 -6.74 11.86 33.09
N ASN A 639 -7.68 12.11 34.01
CA ASN A 639 -7.40 12.81 35.26
C ASN A 639 -6.54 11.92 36.19
N PRO A 640 -5.34 12.35 36.63
CA PRO A 640 -4.48 11.55 37.50
C PRO A 640 -4.92 11.55 38.97
N GLY A 641 -6.01 12.23 39.31
CA GLY A 641 -6.53 12.38 40.66
C GLY A 641 -5.73 13.34 41.53
N ALA A 642 -6.34 13.75 42.65
CA ALA A 642 -5.73 14.54 43.70
C ALA A 642 -5.77 13.77 45.04
N LEU A 643 -4.83 14.06 45.94
CA LEU A 643 -4.81 13.44 47.27
C LEU A 643 -5.84 14.13 48.17
N VAL A 644 -6.83 13.37 48.63
CA VAL A 644 -7.91 13.80 49.52
C VAL A 644 -7.96 12.83 50.70
N ASP A 645 -7.79 13.35 51.92
CA ASP A 645 -7.79 12.58 53.17
C ASP A 645 -6.85 11.35 53.16
N GLY A 646 -5.69 11.49 52.51
CA GLY A 646 -4.68 10.42 52.38
C GLY A 646 -4.97 9.38 51.28
N THR A 647 -6.02 9.56 50.48
CA THR A 647 -6.39 8.69 49.34
C THR A 647 -6.41 9.48 48.04
N TRP A 648 -5.91 8.91 46.94
CA TRP A 648 -6.05 9.52 45.62
C TRP A 648 -7.49 9.39 45.11
N ARG A 649 -8.09 10.51 44.70
CA ARG A 649 -9.45 10.54 44.15
C ARG A 649 -9.51 11.36 42.88
N VAL A 650 -10.30 10.90 41.92
CA VAL A 650 -10.68 11.66 40.73
C VAL A 650 -12.06 12.31 40.94
N PRO A 651 -12.35 13.47 40.32
CA PRO A 651 -13.68 14.06 40.37
C PRO A 651 -14.73 13.16 39.70
N ASP A 652 -15.95 13.12 40.23
CA ASP A 652 -17.07 12.28 39.76
C ASP A 652 -17.42 12.44 38.27
N ILE A 653 -17.06 13.57 37.65
CA ILE A 653 -17.24 13.83 36.21
C ILE A 653 -16.19 13.12 35.31
N THR A 654 -15.23 12.42 35.90
CA THR A 654 -14.17 11.72 35.18
C THR A 654 -14.73 10.51 34.46
N THR A 655 -14.50 10.45 33.14
CA THR A 655 -14.91 9.33 32.28
C THR A 655 -13.72 8.51 31.86
N SER A 656 -13.91 7.20 31.75
CA SER A 656 -12.92 6.24 31.26
C SER A 656 -12.53 6.51 29.80
N ASP A 657 -11.25 6.45 29.45
CA ASP A 657 -10.80 6.39 28.05
C ASP A 657 -9.95 5.13 27.83
N PRO A 658 -10.02 4.49 26.63
CA PRO A 658 -9.21 3.32 26.33
C PRO A 658 -7.69 3.52 26.50
N SER A 659 -7.18 4.74 26.32
CA SER A 659 -5.74 5.03 26.40
C SER A 659 -5.21 4.91 27.84
N PRO A 660 -5.68 5.70 28.82
CA PRO A 660 -5.32 5.56 30.24
C PRO A 660 -5.69 4.21 30.84
N THR A 661 -6.78 3.58 30.37
CA THR A 661 -7.12 2.21 30.78
C THR A 661 -6.05 1.20 30.31
N SER A 662 -5.54 1.37 29.09
CA SER A 662 -4.53 0.49 28.53
C SER A 662 -3.13 0.75 29.11
N THR A 663 -2.72 2.01 29.29
CA THR A 663 -1.42 2.35 29.90
C THR A 663 -1.34 1.89 31.37
N SER A 664 -2.46 1.93 32.11
CA SER A 664 -2.56 1.34 33.46
C SER A 664 -2.42 -0.18 33.42
N LEU A 665 -3.08 -0.87 32.47
CA LEU A 665 -2.90 -2.31 32.25
C LEU A 665 -1.46 -2.69 31.89
N LEU A 666 -0.74 -1.84 31.14
CA LEU A 666 0.67 -2.03 30.81
C LEU A 666 1.59 -1.91 32.02
N ALA A 667 1.33 -0.95 32.91
CA ALA A 667 2.03 -0.82 34.18
C ALA A 667 1.81 -2.06 35.06
N PHE A 668 0.57 -2.53 35.21
CA PHE A 668 0.26 -3.74 35.96
C PHE A 668 0.93 -4.99 35.36
N HIS A 669 1.00 -5.09 34.03
CA HIS A 669 1.71 -6.20 33.37
C HIS A 669 3.21 -6.12 33.62
N ALA A 670 3.81 -4.92 33.56
CA ALA A 670 5.23 -4.72 33.86
C ALA A 670 5.58 -5.05 35.33
N LEU A 671 4.60 -5.00 36.23
CA LEU A 671 4.70 -5.43 37.63
C LEU A 671 4.34 -6.91 37.86
N GLY A 672 4.03 -7.67 36.81
CA GLY A 672 3.69 -9.10 36.91
C GLY A 672 2.31 -9.40 37.52
N MET A 673 1.39 -8.43 37.53
CA MET A 673 0.03 -8.63 38.05
C MET A 673 -0.77 -9.56 37.13
N PRO A 674 -1.47 -10.59 37.65
CA PRO A 674 -2.14 -11.59 36.83
C PRO A 674 -3.56 -11.16 36.40
N THR A 675 -4.15 -11.88 35.43
CA THR A 675 -5.50 -11.63 34.90
C THR A 675 -6.62 -11.71 35.93
N GLU A 676 -6.38 -12.40 37.05
CA GLU A 676 -7.33 -12.63 38.13
C GLU A 676 -7.38 -11.45 39.11
N HIS A 677 -6.37 -10.56 39.10
CA HIS A 677 -6.35 -9.39 39.96
C HIS A 677 -7.54 -8.48 39.64
N ALA A 678 -8.30 -8.07 40.67
CA ALA A 678 -9.59 -7.41 40.49
C ALA A 678 -9.54 -6.21 39.52
N ALA A 679 -8.55 -5.32 39.70
CA ALA A 679 -8.34 -4.15 38.84
C ALA A 679 -7.97 -4.51 37.39
N VAL A 680 -7.18 -5.57 37.17
CA VAL A 680 -6.77 -6.03 35.83
C VAL A 680 -7.97 -6.65 35.11
N LYS A 681 -8.73 -7.49 35.82
CA LYS A 681 -9.92 -8.18 35.32
C LYS A 681 -11.03 -7.19 34.92
N SER A 682 -11.32 -6.19 35.75
CA SER A 682 -12.32 -5.17 35.45
C SER A 682 -11.91 -4.30 34.26
N ALA A 683 -10.62 -3.94 34.15
CA ALA A 683 -10.05 -3.17 33.05
C ALA A 683 -10.08 -3.89 31.70
N ILE A 684 -9.70 -5.17 31.68
CA ILE A 684 -9.81 -6.01 30.48
C ILE A 684 -11.29 -6.10 30.06
N ALA A 685 -12.19 -6.39 31.00
CA ALA A 685 -13.61 -6.47 30.71
C ALA A 685 -14.19 -5.12 30.23
N HIS A 686 -13.68 -4.00 30.75
CA HIS A 686 -14.00 -2.65 30.29
C HIS A 686 -13.61 -2.46 28.82
N LEU A 687 -12.35 -2.73 28.46
CA LEU A 687 -11.88 -2.60 27.07
C LEU A 687 -12.69 -3.48 26.11
N LEU A 688 -12.97 -4.73 26.47
CA LEU A 688 -13.75 -5.65 25.62
C LEU A 688 -15.18 -5.16 25.38
N ARG A 689 -15.87 -4.68 26.42
CA ARG A 689 -17.23 -4.13 26.29
C ARG A 689 -17.27 -2.86 25.43
N ASN A 690 -16.24 -2.04 25.50
CA ASN A 690 -16.16 -0.74 24.82
C ASN A 690 -15.46 -0.78 23.44
N GLN A 691 -15.14 -1.97 22.91
CA GLN A 691 -14.62 -2.11 21.55
C GLN A 691 -15.70 -1.76 20.52
N LYS A 692 -15.39 -0.86 19.59
CA LYS A 692 -16.30 -0.47 18.49
C LYS A 692 -16.48 -1.64 17.51
N PRO A 693 -17.60 -1.72 16.76
CA PRO A 693 -17.87 -2.81 15.82
C PRO A 693 -16.75 -3.18 14.85
N THR A 694 -15.91 -2.22 14.44
CA THR A 694 -14.76 -2.40 13.53
C THR A 694 -13.49 -2.94 14.20
N GLY A 695 -13.50 -3.12 15.52
CA GLY A 695 -12.33 -3.52 16.32
C GLY A 695 -11.58 -2.35 16.96
N MET A 696 -11.83 -1.11 16.52
CA MET A 696 -11.19 0.10 17.04
C MET A 696 -11.59 0.41 18.50
N TRP A 697 -10.65 0.96 19.28
CA TRP A 697 -10.94 1.66 20.54
C TRP A 697 -10.74 3.17 20.38
N LYS A 698 -11.77 3.95 20.72
CA LYS A 698 -11.76 5.42 20.61
C LYS A 698 -12.86 6.04 21.48
N LEU A 699 -12.51 7.03 22.30
CA LEU A 699 -13.47 7.92 22.95
C LEU A 699 -13.08 9.41 22.78
N ALA A 700 -12.06 9.90 23.49
CA ALA A 700 -11.74 11.34 23.50
C ALA A 700 -10.95 11.82 22.25
N SER A 701 -10.05 10.98 21.73
CA SER A 701 -9.16 11.33 20.62
C SER A 701 -9.92 11.54 19.29
N GLN A 702 -9.40 12.37 18.38
CA GLN A 702 -10.04 12.54 17.07
C GLN A 702 -9.98 11.30 16.18
N THR A 703 -8.94 10.47 16.35
CA THR A 703 -8.70 9.21 15.62
C THR A 703 -8.40 8.09 16.58
N GLY A 704 -8.92 6.89 16.34
CA GLY A 704 -8.71 5.75 17.26
C GLY A 704 -7.33 5.09 17.18
N PHE A 705 -6.38 5.60 16.40
CA PHE A 705 -5.13 4.91 16.08
C PHE A 705 -4.24 4.62 17.31
N VAL A 706 -3.95 5.65 18.13
CA VAL A 706 -3.08 5.50 19.31
C VAL A 706 -3.76 4.70 20.42
N SER A 707 -5.04 5.00 20.71
CA SER A 707 -5.86 4.28 21.68
C SER A 707 -6.02 2.80 21.33
N THR A 708 -6.24 2.47 20.05
CA THR A 708 -6.28 1.08 19.57
C THR A 708 -4.94 0.38 19.72
N SER A 709 -3.84 1.09 19.52
CA SER A 709 -2.49 0.50 19.66
C SER A 709 -2.11 0.23 21.10
N TYR A 710 -2.49 1.10 22.04
CA TYR A 710 -2.33 0.78 23.47
C TYR A 710 -3.22 -0.41 23.89
N ALA A 711 -4.46 -0.48 23.41
CA ALA A 711 -5.33 -1.61 23.68
C ALA A 711 -4.80 -2.94 23.08
N LEU A 712 -4.22 -2.89 21.87
CA LEU A 712 -3.50 -4.02 21.26
C LEU A 712 -2.30 -4.43 22.13
N ASN A 713 -1.45 -3.49 22.54
CA ASN A 713 -0.30 -3.77 23.43
C ASN A 713 -0.75 -4.42 24.75
N ALA A 714 -1.79 -3.88 25.40
CA ALA A 714 -2.26 -4.38 26.68
C ALA A 714 -2.91 -5.77 26.55
N LEU A 715 -3.90 -5.91 25.69
CA LEU A 715 -4.65 -7.16 25.57
C LEU A 715 -3.78 -8.31 25.02
N SER A 716 -2.87 -8.05 24.08
CA SER A 716 -2.00 -9.11 23.53
C SER A 716 -0.99 -9.66 24.55
N ARG A 717 -0.50 -8.82 25.46
CA ARG A 717 0.40 -9.23 26.56
C ARG A 717 -0.30 -10.12 27.59
N TYR A 718 -1.55 -9.81 27.96
CA TYR A 718 -2.35 -10.67 28.86
C TYR A 718 -2.93 -11.91 28.17
N TYR A 719 -3.16 -11.86 26.86
CA TYR A 719 -3.73 -12.97 26.08
C TYR A 719 -2.87 -13.28 24.86
N PRO A 720 -1.66 -13.84 25.04
CA PRO A 720 -0.83 -14.27 23.91
C PRO A 720 -1.54 -15.36 23.10
N GLU A 721 -1.30 -15.38 21.79
CA GLU A 721 -1.75 -16.41 20.88
C GLU A 721 -0.65 -17.47 20.72
N ILE A 722 -1.02 -18.75 20.62
CA ILE A 722 -0.05 -19.81 20.29
C ILE A 722 0.33 -19.62 18.82
N PRO A 723 1.63 -19.43 18.48
CA PRO A 723 2.03 -19.23 17.10
C PRO A 723 1.56 -20.37 16.19
N GLN A 724 1.08 -20.04 15.00
CA GLN A 724 0.64 -21.06 14.05
C GLN A 724 1.86 -21.91 13.62
N ALA A 725 1.76 -23.23 13.79
CA ALA A 725 2.78 -24.14 13.29
C ALA A 725 2.85 -24.04 11.76
N PHE A 726 4.04 -23.76 11.23
CA PHE A 726 4.30 -23.84 9.79
C PHE A 726 4.64 -25.29 9.43
N ASN A 727 3.94 -25.85 8.45
CA ASN A 727 4.25 -27.13 7.86
C ASN A 727 4.36 -26.98 6.34
N ILE A 728 5.50 -27.39 5.78
CA ILE A 728 5.78 -27.27 4.34
C ILE A 728 4.84 -28.17 3.50
N THR A 729 4.35 -29.28 4.04
CA THR A 729 3.43 -30.18 3.31
C THR A 729 2.10 -29.51 2.98
N ASP A 730 1.69 -28.50 3.75
CA ASP A 730 0.46 -27.72 3.51
C ASP A 730 0.56 -26.82 2.26
N TYR A 731 1.70 -26.84 1.58
CA TYR A 731 2.04 -26.10 0.36
C TYR A 731 2.47 -27.01 -0.80
N GLU A 732 2.40 -28.33 -0.62
CA GLU A 732 2.60 -29.28 -1.70
C GLU A 732 1.40 -29.25 -2.66
N LEU A 733 1.69 -29.05 -3.95
CA LEU A 733 0.70 -29.04 -5.02
C LEU A 733 0.90 -30.27 -5.92
N ALA A 734 -0.21 -30.92 -6.27
CA ALA A 734 -0.22 -31.97 -7.27
C ALA A 734 0.25 -31.43 -8.64
N LYS A 735 0.83 -32.30 -9.48
CA LYS A 735 1.27 -31.91 -10.85
C LYS A 735 0.13 -31.40 -11.74
N ASN A 736 -1.09 -31.80 -11.41
CA ASN A 736 -2.35 -31.44 -12.07
C ASN A 736 -3.28 -30.63 -11.14
N ALA A 737 -2.73 -29.93 -10.14
CA ALA A 737 -3.49 -29.04 -9.26
C ALA A 737 -4.31 -28.03 -10.07
N GLU A 738 -5.51 -27.73 -9.59
CA GLU A 738 -6.40 -26.78 -10.26
C GLU A 738 -5.90 -25.34 -10.09
N LEU A 739 -6.30 -24.44 -11.00
CA LEU A 739 -5.79 -23.06 -11.00
C LEU A 739 -6.11 -22.30 -9.71
N SER A 740 -7.28 -22.54 -9.10
CA SER A 740 -7.66 -21.97 -7.80
C SER A 740 -6.81 -22.51 -6.65
N GLU A 741 -6.43 -23.78 -6.69
CA GLU A 741 -5.56 -24.44 -5.69
C GLU A 741 -4.13 -23.86 -5.75
N ILE A 742 -3.58 -23.70 -6.95
CA ILE A 742 -2.27 -23.08 -7.18
C ILE A 742 -2.29 -21.61 -6.72
N LEU A 743 -3.29 -20.83 -7.15
CA LEU A 743 -3.45 -19.42 -6.76
C LEU A 743 -3.55 -19.28 -5.25
N SER A 744 -4.41 -20.10 -4.61
CA SER A 744 -4.61 -20.11 -3.17
C SER A 744 -3.35 -20.49 -2.40
N THR A 745 -2.60 -21.46 -2.89
CA THR A 745 -1.39 -21.94 -2.20
C THR A 745 -0.23 -20.95 -2.35
N LEU A 746 -0.09 -20.29 -3.51
CA LEU A 746 0.85 -19.19 -3.68
C LEU A 746 0.48 -17.97 -2.82
N ARG A 747 -0.80 -17.60 -2.72
CA ARG A 747 -1.23 -16.49 -1.84
C ARG A 747 -1.02 -16.82 -0.35
N ARG A 748 -1.40 -18.03 0.10
CA ARG A 748 -1.09 -18.50 1.47
C ARG A 748 0.42 -18.48 1.72
N GLY A 749 1.22 -18.83 0.71
CA GLY A 749 2.68 -18.80 0.79
C GLY A 749 3.21 -17.37 0.92
N TYR A 750 2.70 -16.45 0.09
CA TYR A 750 3.01 -15.01 0.13
C TYR A 750 2.72 -14.36 1.50
N ILE A 751 1.63 -14.76 2.17
CA ILE A 751 1.33 -14.31 3.53
C ILE A 751 2.41 -14.79 4.50
N GLN A 752 2.74 -16.10 4.50
CA GLN A 752 3.69 -16.71 5.44
C GLN A 752 5.17 -16.37 5.15
N ALA A 753 5.55 -16.13 3.89
CA ALA A 753 6.88 -15.68 3.46
C ALA A 753 8.07 -16.53 3.95
N ARG A 754 7.85 -17.83 4.14
CA ARG A 754 8.85 -18.76 4.66
C ARG A 754 9.93 -19.09 3.61
N PRO A 755 11.23 -19.01 3.93
CA PRO A 755 12.32 -19.41 3.01
C PRO A 755 12.14 -20.79 2.38
N GLU A 756 11.55 -21.73 3.13
CA GLU A 756 11.22 -23.08 2.69
C GLU A 756 10.27 -23.12 1.47
N LEU A 757 9.56 -22.02 1.19
CA LEU A 757 8.67 -21.86 0.04
C LEU A 757 9.36 -21.28 -1.22
N LEU A 758 10.65 -20.92 -1.16
CA LEU A 758 11.38 -20.41 -2.32
C LEU A 758 11.30 -21.34 -3.55
N PRO A 759 11.48 -22.69 -3.43
CA PRO A 759 11.39 -23.59 -4.58
C PRO A 759 9.97 -23.69 -5.18
N LEU A 760 8.93 -23.45 -4.36
CA LEU A 760 7.54 -23.36 -4.84
C LEU A 760 7.36 -22.09 -5.67
N ALA A 761 7.83 -20.95 -5.17
CA ALA A 761 7.73 -19.67 -5.87
C ALA A 761 8.46 -19.70 -7.22
N VAL A 762 9.73 -20.12 -7.25
CA VAL A 762 10.54 -20.20 -8.48
C VAL A 762 9.91 -21.15 -9.51
N ARG A 763 9.25 -22.24 -9.08
CA ARG A 763 8.53 -23.15 -10.00
C ARG A 763 7.41 -22.48 -10.79
N TYR A 764 6.72 -21.53 -10.18
CA TYR A 764 5.52 -20.91 -10.76
C TYR A 764 5.74 -19.55 -11.44
N THR A 765 6.94 -18.96 -11.36
CA THR A 765 7.30 -17.78 -12.18
C THR A 765 7.33 -18.08 -13.68
N GLY A 766 7.46 -19.35 -14.08
CA GLY A 766 7.34 -19.79 -15.48
C GLY A 766 5.91 -20.15 -15.92
N HIS A 767 4.88 -19.96 -15.09
CA HIS A 767 3.53 -20.40 -15.42
C HIS A 767 2.90 -19.56 -16.56
N ARG A 768 2.06 -20.20 -17.40
CA ARG A 768 1.45 -19.55 -18.57
C ARG A 768 0.53 -18.36 -18.23
N LEU A 769 -0.25 -18.46 -17.15
CA LEU A 769 -1.11 -17.37 -16.65
C LEU A 769 -0.35 -16.39 -15.78
N ALA A 770 -0.55 -15.09 -16.02
CA ALA A 770 0.00 -14.01 -15.23
C ALA A 770 -0.56 -14.02 -13.80
N SER A 771 -1.85 -14.31 -13.59
CA SER A 771 -2.42 -14.40 -12.22
C SER A 771 -1.64 -15.33 -11.27
N ILE A 772 -1.08 -16.42 -11.80
CA ILE A 772 -0.21 -17.35 -11.07
C ILE A 772 1.22 -16.82 -10.93
N ARG A 773 1.80 -16.27 -12.01
CA ARG A 773 3.14 -15.65 -11.95
C ARG A 773 3.18 -14.49 -10.96
N TYR A 774 2.10 -13.72 -10.83
CA TYR A 774 1.99 -12.56 -9.94
C TYR A 774 2.27 -12.97 -8.48
N TYR A 775 1.50 -13.92 -7.93
CA TYR A 775 1.75 -14.38 -6.55
C TYR A 775 3.08 -15.11 -6.39
N ALA A 776 3.60 -15.75 -7.44
CA ALA A 776 4.96 -16.29 -7.42
C ALA A 776 6.01 -15.18 -7.21
N PHE A 777 5.97 -14.09 -7.99
CA PHE A 777 6.88 -12.95 -7.83
C PHE A 777 6.65 -12.18 -6.51
N MET A 778 5.40 -12.02 -6.08
CA MET A 778 5.10 -11.44 -4.76
C MET A 778 5.67 -12.30 -3.62
N LEU A 779 5.64 -13.63 -3.73
CA LEU A 779 6.27 -14.53 -2.77
C LEU A 779 7.81 -14.44 -2.83
N LEU A 780 8.43 -14.36 -4.02
CA LEU A 780 9.87 -14.10 -4.13
C LEU A 780 10.27 -12.79 -3.44
N GLY A 781 9.52 -11.71 -3.67
CA GLY A 781 9.77 -10.42 -3.00
C GLY A 781 9.52 -10.42 -1.49
N ARG A 782 8.62 -11.29 -0.99
CA ARG A 782 8.40 -11.50 0.44
C ARG A 782 9.50 -12.33 1.11
N ILE A 783 10.15 -13.23 0.38
CA ILE A 783 11.29 -14.03 0.86
C ILE A 783 12.62 -13.26 0.73
N HIS A 784 12.74 -12.38 -0.27
CA HIS A 784 13.85 -11.46 -0.53
C HIS A 784 15.28 -12.06 -0.57
N GLN A 785 15.41 -13.37 -0.80
CA GLN A 785 16.70 -14.08 -0.85
C GLN A 785 17.47 -13.89 -2.17
N SER A 786 18.80 -13.91 -2.08
CA SER A 786 19.74 -13.68 -3.18
C SER A 786 19.54 -14.62 -4.38
N GLU A 787 19.19 -15.87 -4.10
CA GLU A 787 18.97 -16.98 -5.02
C GLU A 787 17.77 -16.73 -5.96
N SER A 788 16.89 -15.80 -5.59
CA SER A 788 15.74 -15.40 -6.40
C SER A 788 16.04 -14.27 -7.40
N VAL A 789 17.13 -13.51 -7.23
CA VAL A 789 17.39 -12.26 -7.94
C VAL A 789 17.38 -12.45 -9.46
N ASP A 790 18.07 -13.46 -9.98
CA ASP A 790 18.13 -13.72 -11.43
C ASP A 790 16.74 -14.05 -12.00
N THR A 791 15.90 -14.75 -11.23
CA THR A 791 14.50 -15.03 -11.60
C THR A 791 13.66 -13.77 -11.58
N ILE A 792 13.81 -12.93 -10.56
CA ILE A 792 13.12 -11.63 -10.44
C ILE A 792 13.47 -10.71 -11.63
N VAL A 793 14.74 -10.66 -12.02
CA VAL A 793 15.25 -9.82 -13.11
C VAL A 793 14.74 -10.25 -14.49
N ILE A 794 14.45 -11.55 -14.68
CA ILE A 794 13.71 -12.04 -15.86
C ILE A 794 12.27 -11.49 -15.86
N GLY A 795 11.61 -11.49 -14.70
CA GLY A 795 10.25 -10.98 -14.52
C GLY A 795 10.06 -9.49 -14.88
N LEU A 796 11.12 -8.67 -14.79
CA LEU A 796 11.10 -7.27 -15.24
C LEU A 796 10.83 -7.12 -16.75
N GLY A 797 11.02 -8.16 -17.55
CA GLY A 797 10.73 -8.18 -18.99
C GLY A 797 9.40 -8.81 -19.37
N ASP A 798 8.60 -9.27 -18.40
CA ASP A 798 7.37 -10.04 -18.64
C ASP A 798 6.40 -9.29 -19.55
N ARG A 799 5.63 -10.07 -20.32
CA ARG A 799 4.64 -9.54 -21.26
C ARG A 799 3.46 -8.87 -20.56
N SER A 800 3.07 -9.36 -19.39
CA SER A 800 2.02 -8.75 -18.57
C SER A 800 2.62 -7.70 -17.64
N LYS A 801 2.03 -6.50 -17.65
CA LYS A 801 2.40 -5.40 -16.76
C LYS A 801 2.21 -5.76 -15.29
N GLN A 802 1.15 -6.52 -14.98
CA GLN A 802 0.88 -7.07 -13.64
C GLN A 802 2.10 -7.79 -13.05
N ILE A 803 2.86 -8.50 -13.89
CA ILE A 803 4.07 -9.21 -13.48
C ILE A 803 5.26 -8.29 -13.31
N ARG A 804 5.41 -7.29 -14.20
CA ARG A 804 6.49 -6.31 -14.07
C ARG A 804 6.34 -5.47 -12.82
N GLU A 805 5.12 -5.15 -12.39
CA GLU A 805 4.85 -4.53 -11.07
C GLU A 805 5.33 -5.42 -9.90
N ALA A 806 4.94 -6.71 -9.91
CA ALA A 806 5.34 -7.65 -8.87
C ALA A 806 6.86 -7.89 -8.85
N ALA A 807 7.50 -8.01 -10.01
CA ALA A 807 8.94 -8.20 -10.15
C ALA A 807 9.74 -6.94 -9.80
N HIS A 808 9.27 -5.75 -10.19
CA HIS A 808 9.81 -4.45 -9.74
C HIS A 808 9.80 -4.36 -8.21
N TRP A 809 8.64 -4.64 -7.61
CA TRP A 809 8.47 -4.62 -6.17
C TRP A 809 9.37 -5.65 -5.47
N ALA A 810 9.46 -6.86 -6.01
CA ALA A 810 10.29 -7.94 -5.48
C ALA A 810 11.78 -7.60 -5.52
N LEU A 811 12.28 -7.09 -6.65
CA LEU A 811 13.68 -6.65 -6.79
C LEU A 811 13.99 -5.55 -5.78
N ARG A 812 13.08 -4.59 -5.59
CA ARG A 812 13.25 -3.55 -4.57
C ARG A 812 13.34 -4.14 -3.17
N GLN A 813 12.67 -5.24 -2.84
CA GLN A 813 12.82 -5.88 -1.53
C GLN A 813 14.19 -6.52 -1.36
N THR A 814 14.72 -7.24 -2.37
CA THR A 814 16.07 -7.83 -2.31
C THR A 814 17.15 -6.74 -2.24
N LEU A 815 16.99 -5.64 -2.98
CA LEU A 815 17.95 -4.53 -2.96
C LEU A 815 17.97 -3.80 -1.60
N ILE A 816 16.84 -3.65 -0.90
CA ILE A 816 16.84 -3.09 0.47
C ILE A 816 17.58 -4.03 1.45
N ASP A 817 17.65 -5.33 1.15
CA ASP A 817 18.41 -6.32 1.91
C ASP A 817 19.86 -6.51 1.41
N ASP A 818 20.32 -5.63 0.51
CA ASP A 818 21.67 -5.62 -0.07
C ASP A 818 21.96 -6.79 -1.02
N HIS A 819 20.94 -7.24 -1.76
CA HIS A 819 21.02 -8.34 -2.72
C HIS A 819 20.63 -7.92 -4.15
N GLY A 820 21.52 -8.18 -5.10
CA GLY A 820 21.26 -8.06 -6.54
C GLY A 820 21.82 -6.84 -7.26
N TRP A 821 22.75 -6.09 -6.65
CA TRP A 821 23.37 -4.91 -7.27
C TRP A 821 23.97 -5.17 -8.67
N PRO A 822 24.77 -6.23 -8.91
CA PRO A 822 25.32 -6.48 -10.24
C PRO A 822 24.23 -6.72 -11.29
N GLN A 823 23.16 -7.42 -10.92
CA GLN A 823 22.05 -7.73 -11.81
C GLN A 823 21.22 -6.48 -12.14
N VAL A 824 20.81 -5.66 -11.15
CA VAL A 824 20.02 -4.45 -11.42
C VAL A 824 20.80 -3.46 -12.30
N PHE A 825 22.11 -3.29 -12.08
CA PHE A 825 22.93 -2.40 -12.92
C PHE A 825 23.13 -2.94 -14.34
N ASN A 826 23.40 -4.24 -14.50
CA ASN A 826 23.49 -4.85 -15.84
C ASN A 826 22.16 -4.74 -16.59
N THR A 827 21.05 -4.99 -15.90
CA THR A 827 19.70 -4.92 -16.47
C THR A 827 19.31 -3.49 -16.82
N ALA A 828 19.66 -2.51 -15.99
CA ALA A 828 19.42 -1.10 -16.23
C ALA A 828 20.21 -0.54 -17.42
N MET A 829 21.43 -1.02 -17.69
CA MET A 829 22.24 -0.54 -18.83
C MET A 829 22.01 -1.33 -20.13
N ALA A 830 21.71 -2.63 -20.06
CA ALA A 830 21.73 -3.52 -21.23
C ALA A 830 20.47 -4.39 -21.42
N GLY A 831 19.45 -4.23 -20.57
CA GLY A 831 18.19 -4.95 -20.70
C GLY A 831 17.35 -4.53 -21.91
N THR A 832 16.27 -5.27 -22.17
CA THR A 832 15.18 -4.79 -23.03
C THR A 832 14.57 -3.51 -22.48
N ASP A 833 13.89 -2.71 -23.30
CA ASP A 833 13.29 -1.43 -22.89
C ASP A 833 12.51 -1.51 -21.56
N TYR A 834 11.62 -2.49 -21.45
CA TYR A 834 10.81 -2.74 -20.25
C TYR A 834 11.65 -3.17 -19.04
N GLN A 835 12.72 -3.94 -19.26
CA GLN A 835 13.66 -4.31 -18.20
C GLN A 835 14.49 -3.12 -17.71
N ARG A 836 14.97 -2.25 -18.61
CA ARG A 836 15.70 -1.03 -18.23
C ARG A 836 14.79 -0.09 -17.45
N GLU A 837 13.55 0.09 -17.90
CA GLU A 837 12.54 0.89 -17.20
C GLU A 837 12.30 0.36 -15.79
N ALA A 838 11.93 -0.92 -15.65
CA ALA A 838 11.60 -1.51 -14.37
C ALA A 838 12.82 -1.63 -13.43
N ALA A 839 14.04 -1.82 -13.95
CA ALA A 839 15.27 -1.82 -13.17
C ALA A 839 15.61 -0.42 -12.63
N ILE A 840 15.52 0.62 -13.45
CA ILE A 840 15.74 2.02 -13.01
C ILE A 840 14.63 2.46 -12.03
N ARG A 841 13.39 2.00 -12.23
CA ARG A 841 12.27 2.19 -11.29
C ARG A 841 12.49 1.43 -9.98
N ALA A 842 13.20 0.29 -9.97
CA ALA A 842 13.53 -0.44 -8.73
C ALA A 842 14.46 0.38 -7.83
N LEU A 843 15.33 1.22 -8.41
CA LEU A 843 16.21 2.15 -7.70
C LEU A 843 15.50 3.37 -7.08
N VAL A 844 14.17 3.47 -7.15
CA VAL A 844 13.36 4.48 -6.44
C VAL A 844 13.30 4.12 -4.94
N MET A 845 14.41 4.38 -4.24
CA MET A 845 14.66 3.89 -2.88
C MET A 845 15.13 5.01 -1.95
N LYS A 846 14.44 5.14 -0.81
CA LYS A 846 14.82 5.96 0.34
C LYS A 846 15.55 5.07 1.35
N VAL A 847 16.85 4.86 1.15
CA VAL A 847 17.66 3.90 1.92
C VAL A 847 19.04 4.47 2.26
N ASP A 848 19.60 3.99 3.36
CA ASP A 848 20.95 4.33 3.82
C ASP A 848 21.92 3.25 3.33
N SER A 849 22.99 3.66 2.67
CA SER A 849 24.06 2.77 2.19
C SER A 849 25.45 3.23 2.63
N GLU A 850 25.53 4.18 3.56
CA GLU A 850 26.80 4.72 4.07
C GLU A 850 27.14 4.21 5.47
N LEU A 851 26.15 4.02 6.36
CA LEU A 851 26.38 3.40 7.68
C LEU A 851 26.18 1.88 7.72
N PRO A 852 25.24 1.29 6.95
CA PRO A 852 25.29 -0.14 6.66
C PRO A 852 26.50 -0.41 5.79
N ASP A 853 27.30 -1.41 6.14
CA ASP A 853 28.48 -1.86 5.40
C ASP A 853 28.05 -2.59 4.10
N SER A 854 27.38 -1.85 3.22
CA SER A 854 26.68 -2.32 2.03
C SER A 854 27.63 -2.69 0.90
N GLN A 855 27.26 -3.73 0.14
CA GLN A 855 27.94 -4.17 -1.08
C GLN A 855 27.71 -3.25 -2.28
N LEU A 856 26.99 -2.14 -2.09
CA LEU A 856 26.66 -1.19 -3.13
C LEU A 856 27.89 -0.37 -3.59
N ASP A 857 28.30 -0.56 -4.84
CA ASP A 857 29.23 0.34 -5.51
C ASP A 857 28.53 1.66 -5.94
N HIS A 858 28.76 2.73 -5.19
CA HIS A 858 28.25 4.08 -5.50
C HIS A 858 28.76 4.63 -6.84
N THR A 859 29.96 4.24 -7.28
CA THR A 859 30.50 4.66 -8.59
C THR A 859 29.68 4.02 -9.71
N ARG A 860 29.41 2.70 -9.60
CA ARG A 860 28.58 1.99 -10.56
C ARG A 860 27.11 2.41 -10.54
N LEU A 861 26.56 2.71 -9.36
CA LEU A 861 25.22 3.30 -9.23
C LEU A 861 25.12 4.65 -9.97
N THR A 862 26.03 5.58 -9.68
CA THR A 862 26.00 6.91 -10.27
C THR A 862 26.33 6.90 -11.75
N ALA A 863 27.20 6.00 -12.22
CA ALA A 863 27.42 5.75 -13.64
C ALA A 863 26.16 5.20 -14.34
N THR A 864 25.44 4.26 -13.70
CA THR A 864 24.18 3.69 -14.22
C THR A 864 23.11 4.77 -14.33
N LEU A 865 22.94 5.60 -13.29
CA LEU A 865 21.99 6.72 -13.29
C LEU A 865 22.38 7.78 -14.34
N ASN A 866 23.66 8.10 -14.50
CA ASN A 866 24.13 9.01 -15.54
C ASN A 866 23.83 8.48 -16.95
N HIS A 867 24.05 7.18 -17.20
CA HIS A 867 23.66 6.56 -18.47
C HIS A 867 22.14 6.65 -18.69
N ALA A 868 21.35 6.26 -17.68
CA ALA A 868 19.89 6.31 -17.75
C ALA A 868 19.33 7.73 -17.96
N LEU A 869 19.95 8.77 -17.40
CA LEU A 869 19.57 10.18 -17.60
C LEU A 869 19.99 10.72 -18.96
N ASN A 870 21.22 10.42 -19.41
CA ASN A 870 21.88 11.15 -20.50
C ASN A 870 22.05 10.37 -21.81
N GLN A 871 21.78 9.07 -21.81
CA GLN A 871 22.13 8.18 -22.93
C GLN A 871 21.00 7.20 -23.31
N ASP A 872 20.14 6.78 -22.37
CA ASP A 872 19.08 5.83 -22.69
C ASP A 872 18.05 6.42 -23.68
N PRO A 873 17.74 5.74 -24.80
CA PRO A 873 16.77 6.23 -25.78
C PRO A 873 15.31 6.18 -25.27
N HIS A 874 15.00 5.40 -24.24
CA HIS A 874 13.64 5.21 -23.73
C HIS A 874 13.21 6.36 -22.78
N PRO A 875 12.13 7.10 -23.09
CA PRO A 875 11.73 8.25 -22.26
C PRO A 875 11.27 7.87 -20.86
N ALA A 876 10.65 6.70 -20.65
CA ALA A 876 10.28 6.21 -19.32
C ALA A 876 11.52 5.94 -18.45
N VAL A 877 12.59 5.37 -19.01
CA VAL A 877 13.87 5.20 -18.31
C VAL A 877 14.40 6.55 -17.84
N ARG A 878 14.42 7.56 -18.71
CA ARG A 878 14.90 8.91 -18.36
C ARG A 878 14.04 9.56 -17.26
N ALA A 879 12.71 9.41 -17.34
CA ALA A 879 11.78 9.90 -16.33
C ALA A 879 11.99 9.22 -14.96
N TRP A 880 12.07 7.89 -14.91
CA TRP A 880 12.37 7.17 -13.67
C TRP A 880 13.76 7.49 -13.12
N ALA A 881 14.76 7.67 -13.99
CA ALA A 881 16.13 7.96 -13.60
C ALA A 881 16.26 9.27 -12.81
N THR A 882 15.51 10.33 -13.13
CA THR A 882 15.53 11.56 -12.30
C THR A 882 14.96 11.33 -10.92
N ARG A 883 13.89 10.53 -10.80
CA ARG A 883 13.30 10.21 -9.50
C ARG A 883 14.24 9.36 -8.65
N SER A 884 14.87 8.36 -9.24
CA SER A 884 15.88 7.52 -8.56
C SER A 884 17.09 8.35 -8.16
N ALA A 885 17.69 9.12 -9.07
CA ALA A 885 18.83 9.97 -8.78
C ALA A 885 18.56 10.98 -7.67
N TRP A 886 17.39 11.61 -7.63
CA TRP A 886 16.99 12.48 -6.52
C TRP A 886 16.95 11.74 -5.16
N GLN A 887 16.40 10.52 -5.12
CA GLN A 887 16.31 9.75 -3.86
C GLN A 887 17.69 9.28 -3.37
N TRP A 888 18.60 8.89 -4.27
CA TRP A 888 19.97 8.57 -3.90
C TRP A 888 20.74 9.81 -3.43
N TRP A 889 20.64 10.94 -4.13
CA TRP A 889 21.28 12.21 -3.77
C TRP A 889 20.87 12.73 -2.38
N ILE A 890 19.57 12.64 -2.05
CA ILE A 890 19.03 13.18 -0.80
C ILE A 890 19.34 12.28 0.42
N TRP A 891 19.51 10.96 0.22
CA TRP A 891 19.83 10.00 1.29
C TRP A 891 21.33 9.72 1.47
N ASN A 892 22.13 9.71 0.40
CA ASN A 892 23.51 9.21 0.39
C ASN A 892 24.49 10.29 -0.14
N PRO A 893 25.02 11.16 0.75
CA PRO A 893 26.02 12.19 0.44
C PRO A 893 27.12 11.81 -0.56
N ALA A 894 27.68 10.61 -0.50
CA ALA A 894 28.73 10.12 -1.38
C ALA A 894 28.35 10.15 -2.88
N THR A 895 27.06 10.02 -3.19
CA THR A 895 26.56 10.02 -4.58
C THR A 895 26.43 11.42 -5.19
N ARG A 896 26.45 12.49 -4.37
CA ARG A 896 26.04 13.84 -4.78
C ARG A 896 26.88 14.45 -5.91
N PRO A 897 28.23 14.39 -5.91
CA PRO A 897 29.03 15.04 -6.96
C PRO A 897 28.72 14.46 -8.35
N ALA A 898 28.77 13.14 -8.49
CA ALA A 898 28.53 12.46 -9.77
C ALA A 898 27.07 12.61 -10.26
N ILE A 899 26.10 12.69 -9.34
CA ILE A 899 24.70 12.98 -9.70
C ILE A 899 24.54 14.44 -10.15
N ASN A 900 25.19 15.41 -9.47
CA ASN A 900 25.18 16.80 -9.89
C ASN A 900 25.76 16.95 -11.31
N ASP A 901 26.90 16.33 -11.62
CA ASP A 901 27.51 16.35 -12.95
C ASP A 901 26.59 15.74 -14.03
N ALA A 902 25.95 14.60 -13.72
CA ALA A 902 24.97 13.97 -14.60
C ALA A 902 23.74 14.88 -14.84
N TRP A 903 23.34 15.66 -13.83
CA TRP A 903 22.22 16.60 -13.91
C TRP A 903 22.56 17.85 -14.72
N VAL A 904 23.76 18.41 -14.54
CA VAL A 904 24.26 19.51 -15.39
C VAL A 904 24.28 19.06 -16.85
N LYS A 905 24.80 17.86 -17.13
CA LYS A 905 24.80 17.31 -18.50
C LYS A 905 23.37 17.18 -19.06
N LEU A 906 22.41 16.69 -18.28
CA LEU A 906 21.00 16.57 -18.67
C LEU A 906 20.43 17.92 -19.11
N LEU A 907 20.71 18.98 -18.35
CA LEU A 907 20.20 20.33 -18.59
C LEU A 907 20.85 21.03 -19.80
N THR A 908 21.96 20.52 -20.34
CA THR A 908 22.61 21.09 -21.55
C THR A 908 21.97 20.64 -22.87
N ARG A 909 20.95 19.76 -22.83
CA ARG A 909 20.28 19.23 -24.04
C ARG A 909 18.75 19.31 -23.90
N PRO A 910 18.00 19.42 -25.01
CA PRO A 910 16.55 19.29 -24.97
C PRO A 910 16.13 17.85 -24.71
N GLU A 911 15.02 17.68 -23.98
CA GLU A 911 14.25 16.45 -23.92
C GLU A 911 13.14 16.51 -24.98
N THR A 912 13.02 15.45 -25.80
CA THR A 912 12.11 15.44 -26.95
C THR A 912 10.72 14.88 -26.62
N ASN A 913 10.61 14.05 -25.59
CA ASN A 913 9.34 13.53 -25.11
C ASN A 913 8.78 14.44 -23.99
N ALA A 914 7.60 15.03 -24.21
CA ALA A 914 7.03 16.02 -23.31
C ALA A 914 6.64 15.43 -21.93
N LEU A 915 6.25 14.15 -21.85
CA LEU A 915 5.97 13.48 -20.58
C LEU A 915 7.25 13.27 -19.76
N ALA A 916 8.36 12.91 -20.44
CA ALA A 916 9.67 12.84 -19.80
C ALA A 916 10.13 14.24 -19.34
N GLU A 917 10.07 15.26 -20.20
CA GLU A 917 10.46 16.65 -19.87
C GLU A 917 9.70 17.19 -18.65
N VAL A 918 8.39 16.95 -18.58
CA VAL A 918 7.54 17.29 -17.43
C VAL A 918 7.98 16.58 -16.15
N ALA A 919 8.47 15.34 -16.22
CA ALA A 919 9.13 14.67 -15.10
C ALA A 919 10.49 15.29 -14.72
N LEU A 920 11.35 15.61 -15.71
CA LEU A 920 12.70 16.15 -15.48
C LEU A 920 12.66 17.50 -14.73
N ARG A 921 11.80 18.42 -15.17
CA ARG A 921 11.75 19.81 -14.67
C ARG A 921 11.51 19.90 -13.17
N TYR A 922 10.64 19.08 -12.61
CA TYR A 922 10.28 19.15 -11.19
C TYR A 922 11.41 18.68 -10.26
N GLN A 923 12.05 17.54 -10.57
CA GLN A 923 13.20 17.10 -9.78
C GLN A 923 14.39 18.04 -9.95
N SER A 924 14.57 18.65 -11.13
CA SER A 924 15.58 19.70 -11.36
C SER A 924 15.36 20.92 -10.46
N HIS A 925 14.12 21.40 -10.35
CA HIS A 925 13.77 22.51 -9.46
C HIS A 925 14.05 22.17 -7.98
N ALA A 926 13.69 20.95 -7.54
CA ALA A 926 13.98 20.49 -6.19
C ALA A 926 15.49 20.40 -5.91
N LEU A 927 16.27 19.93 -6.89
CA LEU A 927 17.73 19.88 -6.81
C LEU A 927 18.35 21.27 -6.72
N PHE A 928 17.90 22.24 -7.51
CA PHE A 928 18.38 23.62 -7.43
C PHE A 928 18.15 24.21 -6.04
N VAL A 929 16.90 24.25 -5.56
CA VAL A 929 16.58 24.83 -4.24
C VAL A 929 17.29 24.11 -3.09
N ALA A 930 17.66 22.84 -3.26
CA ALA A 930 18.46 22.09 -2.28
C ALA A 930 19.98 22.36 -2.33
N ASN A 931 20.51 22.91 -3.43
CA ASN A 931 21.91 23.33 -3.57
C ASN A 931 22.13 24.83 -3.32
N GLY A 932 21.07 25.66 -3.42
CA GLY A 932 21.10 27.12 -3.22
C GLY A 932 20.94 27.90 -4.52
#